data_AF-A0A1Z4N2M5-F1
#
_entry.id   AF-A0A1Z4N2M5-F1
#
_cell.length_a   1.000
_cell.length_b   1.000
_cell.length_c   1.000
_cell.angle_alpha   90.00
_cell.angle_beta   90.00
_cell.angle_gamma   90.00
#
_symmetry.space_group_name_H-M   'P 1'
#
loop_
_entity.id
_entity.type
_entity.pdbx_description
1 polymer ?
#
loop_
_entity_poly.entity_id
_entity_poly.type
_entity_poly.pdbx_seq_one_letter_code
_entity_poly.pdbx_strand_id
1 'polypeptide(L)'
;MTHIHTPQTPQNLLAEVLKGKSEEFQRRVLDFAMSCGLSPDDPLFLVLVATGQLEVMLQDAPETLQLLFAMDNQIGIIANEIQKNLALQCELCAMPQIEKSDYLKQVSIHLAKVLQRYQQGKLKIPEQIIQQIQQLAPASINYLSATEEQKKLNLLKKVLKDCVAELGNELQVAADGPKSALRPDKSIIQYCQAITAYKEVAWLSDKKNIEAFTNRGMKSNGYSPIDLMIQQTNQIFEQNQITARPIEQFRNLYPGVEFNQLHKEKAQEIKSDYNSLIKQRLELESRNKFESGPYIVITSPTSGRKLEITNLVEFAPAKNPDFWIADKLTIRIKERTPSKSMPHSLKATVKFNNVDGQEIDMTIGTVSLKSMQQYDLKPGMSIKQGKVEFHFGISDGMIDALKQQAKEYIESIINSTPQAERLQLAAAIHDVSHTEESQNYSGIKRAGVAFAVFPDKIISQLQQLQFNQMRVIGTQFNEYAFQNFQCERVPIKFEDSVHPRDPTKTARWVILEGKTLGTLDARSPHLLAGCEAIAAITSAPSTSFIITSLKNPDHKLQIDSVNQYAFATRQWFGEQVNITLDVRQTQERKAPTVVAYLDNQILGVVNKQSVNFLQGRLAAIGRQLQGFSFVGMLNNAPVSYADIVIDSSSVKFPEITVGEHENNSAVATVLFFSSSIDSQLQAKTEQVLCNMLRRAVDRAVERGYDTVRFVDVSLHSDKSSQNQRTIEMLATERKNIKVEFKGAASLEDAIALLREPDDIVIGICSPKTIGIIDFASNHRKAIAAYIPETGKFERRNLPSIQPNVVAANNDIERDGSY
;
A
#
# COMPACT_ATOMS: atom_id res chain seq x y z
N MET A 1 -69.54 -31.79 -30.34
CA MET A 1 -68.24 -31.88 -31.04
C MET A 1 -67.65 -30.50 -31.07
N THR A 2 -66.75 -30.22 -30.14
CA THR A 2 -66.12 -28.93 -29.92
C THR A 2 -64.66 -29.22 -29.64
N HIS A 3 -63.79 -28.77 -30.54
CA HIS A 3 -62.35 -29.00 -30.49
C HIS A 3 -61.75 -28.32 -29.26
N ILE A 4 -61.10 -29.12 -28.42
CA ILE A 4 -60.31 -28.68 -27.28
C ILE A 4 -58.98 -28.15 -27.83
N HIS A 5 -58.71 -26.86 -27.62
CA HIS A 5 -57.38 -26.29 -27.82
C HIS A 5 -56.47 -26.76 -26.68
N THR A 6 -55.52 -27.63 -27.02
CA THR A 6 -54.41 -28.03 -26.14
C THR A 6 -53.47 -26.83 -25.94
N PRO A 7 -52.97 -26.58 -24.71
CA PRO A 7 -51.98 -25.53 -24.45
C PRO A 7 -50.65 -25.87 -25.14
N GLN A 8 -50.08 -24.90 -25.85
CA GLN A 8 -48.76 -25.04 -26.48
C GLN A 8 -47.66 -25.16 -25.42
N THR A 9 -46.86 -26.21 -25.53
CA THR A 9 -45.61 -26.45 -24.81
C THR A 9 -44.56 -25.37 -25.13
N PRO A 10 -43.65 -25.01 -24.20
CA PRO A 10 -42.54 -24.09 -24.47
C PRO A 10 -41.52 -24.76 -25.40
N GLN A 11 -41.71 -24.61 -26.71
CA GLN A 11 -40.78 -25.07 -27.74
C GLN A 11 -39.86 -23.92 -28.20
N ASN A 12 -38.57 -24.05 -27.84
CA ASN A 12 -37.37 -23.41 -28.42
C ASN A 12 -37.42 -21.92 -28.77
N LEU A 13 -37.15 -21.06 -27.78
CA LEU A 13 -36.94 -19.61 -27.95
C LEU A 13 -35.81 -19.29 -28.96
N LEU A 14 -34.75 -20.09 -28.98
CA LEU A 14 -33.66 -19.97 -29.95
C LEU A 14 -34.13 -20.13 -31.41
N ALA A 15 -35.13 -20.98 -31.67
CA ALA A 15 -35.66 -21.18 -33.02
C ALA A 15 -36.44 -19.96 -33.53
N GLU A 16 -37.10 -19.22 -32.63
CA GLU A 16 -37.82 -17.99 -33.00
C GLU A 16 -36.84 -16.82 -33.24
N VAL A 17 -35.76 -16.73 -32.48
CA VAL A 17 -34.71 -15.70 -32.67
C VAL A 17 -33.87 -15.96 -33.93
N LEU A 18 -33.71 -17.22 -34.34
CA LEU A 18 -33.00 -17.62 -35.55
C LEU A 18 -33.85 -17.55 -36.83
N LYS A 19 -35.13 -17.21 -36.70
CA LYS A 19 -36.09 -17.15 -37.82
C LYS A 19 -35.71 -16.04 -38.81
N GLY A 20 -35.49 -16.42 -40.07
CA GLY A 20 -35.07 -15.51 -41.14
C GLY A 20 -33.54 -15.33 -41.30
N LYS A 21 -32.72 -16.04 -40.52
CA LYS A 21 -31.26 -16.12 -40.70
C LYS A 21 -30.85 -17.25 -41.65
N SER A 22 -29.63 -17.19 -42.21
CA SER A 22 -29.12 -18.23 -43.12
C SER A 22 -28.89 -19.57 -42.40
N GLU A 23 -29.09 -20.70 -43.09
CA GLU A 23 -28.87 -22.04 -42.52
C GLU A 23 -27.43 -22.23 -42.00
N GLU A 24 -26.44 -21.63 -42.69
CA GLU A 24 -25.04 -21.65 -42.27
C GLU A 24 -24.82 -20.93 -40.93
N PHE A 25 -25.45 -19.76 -40.74
CA PHE A 25 -25.38 -19.03 -39.48
C PHE A 25 -26.10 -19.78 -38.36
N GLN A 26 -27.30 -20.31 -38.63
CA GLN A 26 -28.04 -21.12 -37.66
C GLN A 26 -27.21 -22.30 -37.15
N ARG A 27 -26.50 -23.00 -38.06
CA ARG A 27 -25.61 -24.10 -37.72
C ARG A 27 -24.42 -23.65 -36.88
N ARG A 28 -23.75 -22.55 -37.24
CA ARG A 28 -22.64 -21.98 -36.45
C ARG A 28 -23.06 -21.53 -35.05
N VAL A 29 -24.28 -20.98 -34.90
CA VAL A 29 -24.83 -20.58 -33.61
C VAL A 29 -25.13 -21.80 -32.73
N LEU A 30 -25.72 -22.85 -33.30
CA LEU A 30 -25.98 -24.10 -32.59
C LEU A 30 -24.67 -24.82 -32.21
N ASP A 31 -23.69 -24.87 -33.12
CA ASP A 31 -22.36 -25.42 -32.85
C ASP A 31 -21.62 -24.62 -31.77
N PHE A 32 -21.73 -23.28 -31.78
CA PHE A 32 -21.17 -22.43 -30.73
C PHE A 32 -21.86 -22.67 -29.39
N ALA A 33 -23.20 -22.72 -29.33
CA ALA A 33 -23.96 -23.04 -28.13
C ALA A 33 -23.55 -24.38 -27.53
N MET A 34 -23.43 -25.42 -28.37
CA MET A 34 -22.99 -26.75 -27.98
C MET A 34 -21.52 -26.75 -27.50
N SER A 35 -20.62 -26.06 -28.22
CA SER A 35 -19.20 -25.98 -27.85
C SER A 35 -18.95 -25.23 -26.54
N CYS A 36 -19.80 -24.23 -26.24
CA CYS A 36 -19.73 -23.43 -25.02
C CYS A 36 -20.61 -23.96 -23.88
N GLY A 37 -21.34 -25.06 -24.09
CA GLY A 37 -22.26 -25.63 -23.09
C GLY A 37 -23.40 -24.68 -22.68
N LEU A 38 -23.77 -23.74 -23.56
CA LEU A 38 -24.79 -22.74 -23.29
C LEU A 38 -26.17 -23.36 -23.42
N SER A 39 -27.06 -23.05 -22.48
CA SER A 39 -28.48 -23.38 -22.62
C SER A 39 -29.04 -22.64 -23.84
N PRO A 40 -29.88 -23.28 -24.68
CA PRO A 40 -30.62 -22.60 -25.75
C PRO A 40 -31.49 -21.43 -25.24
N ASP A 41 -31.78 -21.40 -23.94
CA ASP A 41 -32.56 -20.36 -23.27
C ASP A 41 -31.69 -19.36 -22.46
N ASP A 42 -30.36 -19.39 -22.63
CA ASP A 42 -29.47 -18.42 -21.96
C ASP A 42 -29.78 -16.99 -22.46
N PRO A 43 -30.18 -16.06 -21.57
CA PRO A 43 -30.63 -14.74 -21.99
C PRO A 43 -29.56 -13.93 -22.72
N LEU A 44 -28.29 -14.03 -22.32
CA LEU A 44 -27.20 -13.29 -22.95
C LEU A 44 -26.87 -13.89 -24.32
N PHE A 45 -26.95 -15.22 -24.43
CA PHE A 45 -26.81 -15.93 -25.71
C PHE A 45 -27.93 -15.55 -26.69
N LEU A 46 -29.19 -15.59 -26.25
CA LEU A 46 -30.34 -15.17 -27.06
C LEU A 46 -30.24 -13.72 -27.51
N VAL A 47 -29.67 -12.83 -26.68
CA VAL A 47 -29.43 -11.42 -27.02
C VAL A 47 -28.38 -11.24 -28.10
N LEU A 48 -27.26 -11.96 -28.03
CA LEU A 48 -26.23 -11.88 -29.06
C LEU A 48 -26.72 -12.43 -30.40
N VAL A 49 -27.56 -13.47 -30.38
CA VAL A 49 -28.21 -14.00 -31.60
C VAL A 49 -29.23 -12.99 -32.15
N ALA A 50 -30.10 -12.44 -31.32
CA ALA A 50 -31.18 -11.53 -31.73
C ALA A 50 -30.69 -10.21 -32.33
N THR A 51 -29.58 -9.69 -31.80
CA THR A 51 -28.99 -8.42 -32.23
C THR A 51 -28.10 -8.55 -33.48
N GLY A 52 -27.90 -9.77 -34.00
CA GLY A 52 -26.96 -10.07 -35.08
C GLY A 52 -25.48 -9.88 -34.70
N GLN A 53 -25.19 -9.57 -33.44
CA GLN A 53 -23.83 -9.31 -32.97
C GLN A 53 -23.03 -10.58 -32.73
N LEU A 54 -23.70 -11.71 -32.44
CA LEU A 54 -23.04 -13.03 -32.42
C LEU A 54 -22.43 -13.36 -33.78
N GLU A 55 -23.07 -12.93 -34.87
CA GLU A 55 -22.59 -13.11 -36.25
C GLU A 55 -21.28 -12.36 -36.49
N VAL A 56 -21.21 -11.10 -36.04
CA VAL A 56 -20.01 -10.26 -36.12
C VAL A 56 -18.91 -10.79 -35.20
N MET A 57 -19.22 -11.14 -33.96
CA MET A 57 -18.24 -11.61 -32.98
C MET A 57 -17.70 -13.02 -33.30
N LEU A 58 -18.52 -13.90 -33.88
CA LEU A 58 -18.06 -15.21 -34.39
C LEU A 58 -17.14 -15.07 -35.61
N GLN A 59 -17.14 -13.92 -36.28
CA GLN A 59 -16.24 -13.62 -37.40
C GLN A 59 -14.98 -12.88 -36.93
N ASP A 60 -15.12 -11.90 -36.04
CA ASP A 60 -14.06 -10.95 -35.71
C ASP A 60 -13.24 -11.33 -34.46
N ALA A 61 -13.84 -12.01 -33.46
CA ALA A 61 -13.18 -12.29 -32.17
C ALA A 61 -13.82 -13.47 -31.38
N PRO A 62 -13.75 -14.71 -31.90
CA PRO A 62 -14.41 -15.87 -31.29
C PRO A 62 -13.88 -16.24 -29.89
N GLU A 63 -12.62 -15.93 -29.58
CA GLU A 63 -12.00 -16.21 -28.26
C GLU A 63 -12.56 -15.30 -27.16
N THR A 64 -12.87 -14.03 -27.49
CA THR A 64 -13.47 -13.06 -26.55
C THR A 64 -14.89 -13.45 -26.18
N LEU A 65 -15.63 -14.03 -27.13
CA LEU A 65 -16.98 -14.58 -26.93
C LEU A 65 -16.98 -15.72 -25.91
N GLN A 66 -16.03 -16.65 -26.01
CA GLN A 66 -15.89 -17.77 -25.06
C GLN A 66 -15.57 -17.29 -23.65
N LEU A 67 -14.71 -16.26 -23.52
CA LEU A 67 -14.40 -15.62 -22.25
C LEU A 67 -15.64 -14.96 -21.61
N LEU A 68 -16.46 -14.27 -22.42
CA LEU A 68 -17.62 -13.49 -21.96
C LEU A 68 -18.71 -14.38 -21.33
N PHE A 69 -18.91 -15.59 -21.84
CA PHE A 69 -19.82 -16.59 -21.28
C PHE A 69 -19.19 -17.48 -20.20
N ALA A 70 -17.87 -17.46 -20.05
CA ALA A 70 -17.15 -18.15 -18.99
C ALA A 70 -17.01 -17.31 -17.70
N MET A 71 -17.52 -16.07 -17.66
CA MET A 71 -17.39 -15.13 -16.53
C MET A 71 -18.30 -15.44 -15.33
N ASP A 72 -18.33 -16.69 -14.89
CA ASP A 72 -18.60 -16.99 -13.49
C ASP A 72 -17.21 -16.97 -12.82
N ASN A 73 -16.96 -16.09 -11.83
CA ASN A 73 -15.64 -15.90 -11.16
C ASN A 73 -15.23 -17.13 -10.29
N GLN A 74 -15.45 -18.34 -10.81
CA GLN A 74 -15.22 -19.60 -10.16
C GLN A 74 -13.72 -19.86 -9.98
N ILE A 75 -12.87 -19.47 -10.94
CA ILE A 75 -11.40 -19.53 -10.80
C ILE A 75 -10.97 -18.76 -9.53
N GLY A 76 -11.44 -17.52 -9.37
CA GLY A 76 -11.10 -16.70 -8.21
C GLY A 76 -11.66 -17.24 -6.90
N ILE A 77 -12.88 -17.77 -6.90
CA ILE A 77 -13.51 -18.40 -5.72
C ILE A 77 -12.71 -19.64 -5.29
N ILE A 78 -12.42 -20.55 -6.22
CA ILE A 78 -11.71 -21.80 -5.95
C ILE A 78 -10.26 -21.50 -5.51
N ALA A 79 -9.57 -20.58 -6.20
CA ALA A 79 -8.21 -20.20 -5.83
C ALA A 79 -8.12 -19.56 -4.43
N ASN A 80 -9.10 -18.72 -4.05
CA ASN A 80 -9.17 -18.16 -2.70
C ASN A 80 -9.38 -19.26 -1.65
N GLU A 81 -10.23 -20.24 -1.95
CA GLU A 81 -10.50 -21.35 -1.03
C GLU A 81 -9.28 -22.28 -0.87
N ILE A 82 -8.54 -22.55 -1.96
CA ILE A 82 -7.26 -23.28 -1.89
C ILE A 82 -6.26 -22.52 -1.01
N GLN A 83 -6.10 -21.20 -1.22
CA GLN A 83 -5.18 -20.39 -0.41
C GLN A 83 -5.56 -20.40 1.07
N LYS A 84 -6.86 -20.28 1.39
CA LYS A 84 -7.38 -20.40 2.76
C LYS A 84 -7.00 -21.76 3.36
N ASN A 85 -7.26 -22.83 2.64
CA ASN A 85 -6.99 -24.18 3.10
C ASN A 85 -5.49 -24.41 3.34
N LEU A 86 -4.63 -23.99 2.41
CA LEU A 86 -3.17 -24.06 2.58
C LEU A 86 -2.68 -23.27 3.80
N ALA A 87 -3.20 -22.07 4.02
CA ALA A 87 -2.87 -21.27 5.21
C ALA A 87 -3.22 -22.02 6.50
N LEU A 88 -4.41 -22.62 6.57
CA LEU A 88 -4.85 -23.44 7.69
C LEU A 88 -3.96 -24.67 7.89
N GLN A 89 -3.53 -25.36 6.82
CA GLN A 89 -2.62 -26.51 6.91
C GLN A 89 -1.25 -26.13 7.47
N CYS A 90 -0.67 -25.03 6.99
CA CYS A 90 0.64 -24.56 7.44
C CYS A 90 0.61 -24.10 8.90
N GLU A 91 -0.48 -23.44 9.31
CA GLU A 91 -0.69 -23.00 10.68
C GLU A 91 -0.60 -24.15 11.69
N LEU A 92 -1.10 -25.36 11.36
CA LEU A 92 -1.00 -26.53 12.25
C LEU A 92 0.45 -26.91 12.60
N CYS A 93 1.42 -26.53 11.76
CA CYS A 93 2.83 -26.80 11.97
C CYS A 93 3.54 -25.71 12.77
N ALA A 94 3.13 -24.45 12.62
CA ALA A 94 3.79 -23.29 13.23
C ALA A 94 3.13 -22.80 14.52
N MET A 95 1.90 -23.24 14.81
CA MET A 95 1.15 -22.83 15.99
C MET A 95 1.85 -23.21 17.32
N PRO A 96 1.88 -22.29 18.31
CA PRO A 96 2.41 -22.57 19.64
C PRO A 96 1.72 -23.75 20.31
N GLN A 97 2.49 -24.54 21.07
CA GLN A 97 1.97 -25.75 21.71
C GLN A 97 0.82 -25.47 22.69
N ILE A 98 0.79 -24.30 23.32
CA ILE A 98 -0.24 -23.89 24.28
C ILE A 98 -1.61 -23.63 23.62
N GLU A 99 -1.65 -23.36 22.31
CA GLU A 99 -2.88 -22.99 21.58
C GLU A 99 -3.56 -24.17 20.87
N LYS A 100 -2.82 -25.26 20.66
CA LYS A 100 -3.27 -26.41 19.85
C LYS A 100 -4.52 -27.10 20.41
N SER A 101 -4.63 -27.23 21.74
CA SER A 101 -5.78 -27.86 22.37
C SER A 101 -7.08 -27.09 22.11
N ASP A 102 -7.06 -25.77 22.30
CA ASP A 102 -8.22 -24.92 22.08
C ASP A 102 -8.58 -24.83 20.60
N TYR A 103 -7.57 -24.82 19.72
CA TYR A 103 -7.78 -24.91 18.29
C TYR A 103 -8.52 -26.19 17.87
N LEU A 104 -8.09 -27.35 18.38
CA LEU A 104 -8.78 -28.62 18.11
C LEU A 104 -10.21 -28.64 18.65
N LYS A 105 -10.48 -28.01 19.80
CA LYS A 105 -11.85 -27.86 20.33
C LYS A 105 -12.72 -27.08 19.35
N GLN A 106 -12.24 -25.95 18.86
CA GLN A 106 -12.94 -25.13 17.87
C GLN A 106 -13.22 -25.92 16.59
N VAL A 107 -12.21 -26.61 16.05
CA VAL A 107 -12.36 -27.45 14.85
C VAL A 107 -13.38 -28.56 15.08
N SER A 108 -13.32 -29.28 16.21
CA SER A 108 -14.25 -30.38 16.50
C SER A 108 -15.69 -29.91 16.61
N ILE A 109 -15.95 -28.82 17.33
CA ILE A 109 -17.29 -28.21 17.44
C ILE A 109 -17.82 -27.84 16.05
N HIS A 110 -16.97 -27.28 15.19
CA HIS A 110 -17.36 -26.92 13.83
C HIS A 110 -17.64 -28.15 12.96
N LEU A 111 -16.75 -29.14 12.97
CA LEU A 111 -16.89 -30.37 12.18
C LEU A 111 -18.11 -31.20 12.60
N ALA A 112 -18.49 -31.18 13.89
CA ALA A 112 -19.75 -31.77 14.34
C ALA A 112 -20.97 -31.13 13.64
N LYS A 113 -20.97 -29.81 13.42
CA LYS A 113 -22.02 -29.12 12.66
C LYS A 113 -21.98 -29.48 11.17
N VAL A 114 -20.80 -29.67 10.59
CA VAL A 114 -20.64 -30.14 9.20
C VAL A 114 -21.23 -31.55 9.04
N LEU A 115 -20.94 -32.47 9.96
CA LEU A 115 -21.53 -33.82 9.97
C LEU A 115 -23.05 -33.78 10.07
N GLN A 116 -23.61 -32.91 10.93
CA GLN A 116 -25.05 -32.75 11.05
C GLN A 116 -25.68 -32.29 9.73
N ARG A 117 -25.05 -31.35 9.01
CA ARG A 117 -25.52 -30.89 7.69
C ARG A 117 -25.45 -32.00 6.63
N TYR A 118 -24.41 -32.82 6.66
CA TYR A 118 -24.28 -34.00 5.80
C TYR A 118 -25.41 -35.01 6.07
N GLN A 119 -25.67 -35.36 7.35
CA GLN A 119 -26.75 -36.27 7.75
C GLN A 119 -28.15 -35.77 7.34
N GLN A 120 -28.34 -34.45 7.28
CA GLN A 120 -29.58 -33.82 6.81
C GLN A 120 -29.69 -33.75 5.27
N GLY A 121 -28.72 -34.27 4.51
CA GLY A 121 -28.68 -34.19 3.05
C GLY A 121 -28.40 -32.78 2.50
N LYS A 122 -28.00 -31.83 3.35
CA LYS A 122 -27.73 -30.43 2.96
C LYS A 122 -26.31 -30.21 2.41
N LEU A 123 -25.43 -31.20 2.54
CA LEU A 123 -24.08 -31.21 1.98
C LEU A 123 -23.80 -32.59 1.39
N LYS A 124 -23.24 -32.65 0.19
CA LYS A 124 -22.73 -33.88 -0.42
C LYS A 124 -21.23 -33.94 -0.16
N ILE A 125 -20.75 -34.96 0.53
CA ILE A 125 -19.33 -35.11 0.90
C ILE A 125 -18.92 -36.54 0.61
N PRO A 126 -17.76 -36.79 -0.01
CA PRO A 126 -17.23 -38.15 -0.22
C PRO A 126 -17.10 -38.93 1.09
N GLU A 127 -17.46 -40.22 1.06
CA GLU A 127 -17.51 -41.07 2.25
C GLU A 127 -16.14 -41.18 2.96
N GLN A 128 -15.06 -41.22 2.19
CA GLN A 128 -13.69 -41.21 2.73
C GLN A 128 -13.40 -39.97 3.60
N ILE A 129 -13.87 -38.79 3.18
CA ILE A 129 -13.67 -37.54 3.93
C ILE A 129 -14.57 -37.55 5.18
N ILE A 130 -15.81 -38.04 5.07
CA ILE A 130 -16.72 -38.20 6.21
C ILE A 130 -16.13 -39.08 7.30
N GLN A 131 -15.54 -40.22 6.95
CA GLN A 131 -14.90 -41.12 7.92
C GLN A 131 -13.75 -40.42 8.68
N GLN A 132 -12.98 -39.57 8.01
CA GLN A 132 -11.93 -38.77 8.65
C GLN A 132 -12.52 -37.68 9.57
N ILE A 133 -13.58 -36.99 9.13
CA ILE A 133 -14.27 -35.96 9.93
C ILE A 133 -14.91 -36.57 11.19
N GLN A 134 -15.48 -37.76 11.11
CA GLN A 134 -16.07 -38.48 12.26
C GLN A 134 -15.05 -38.75 13.38
N GLN A 135 -13.78 -38.95 13.03
CA GLN A 135 -12.70 -39.14 14.01
C GLN A 135 -12.26 -37.81 14.67
N LEU A 136 -12.54 -36.66 14.04
CA LEU A 136 -12.17 -35.32 14.53
C LEU A 136 -13.28 -34.65 15.35
N ALA A 137 -14.55 -34.93 15.04
CA ALA A 137 -15.73 -34.32 15.66
C ALA A 137 -16.13 -34.71 17.12
N PRO A 138 -15.57 -35.75 17.81
CA PRO A 138 -16.04 -36.09 19.16
C PRO A 138 -15.77 -35.02 20.23
N ALA A 139 -16.68 -34.94 21.21
CA ALA A 139 -16.71 -33.93 22.29
C ALA A 139 -15.62 -34.07 23.37
N SER A 140 -14.90 -35.20 23.43
CA SER A 140 -13.86 -35.49 24.41
C SER A 140 -12.49 -34.93 23.98
N ILE A 141 -12.38 -33.59 23.97
CA ILE A 141 -11.10 -32.87 23.74
C ILE A 141 -10.58 -32.20 25.02
N ASN A 142 -11.35 -32.25 26.11
CA ASN A 142 -11.01 -31.55 27.35
C ASN A 142 -9.72 -32.05 28.03
N TYR A 143 -9.27 -33.28 27.73
CA TYR A 143 -8.00 -33.84 28.18
C TYR A 143 -7.40 -34.72 27.09
N LEU A 144 -6.59 -34.15 26.20
CA LEU A 144 -5.78 -34.90 25.24
C LEU A 144 -4.32 -34.94 25.72
N SER A 145 -3.68 -36.10 25.62
CA SER A 145 -2.22 -36.14 25.70
C SER A 145 -1.58 -35.43 24.50
N ALA A 146 -0.35 -34.93 24.65
CA ALA A 146 0.38 -34.28 23.54
C ALA A 146 0.47 -35.17 22.28
N THR A 147 0.60 -36.49 22.47
CA THR A 147 0.64 -37.47 21.38
C THR A 147 -0.71 -37.58 20.66
N GLU A 148 -1.83 -37.58 21.38
CA GLU A 148 -3.17 -37.63 20.79
C GLU A 148 -3.54 -36.33 20.09
N GLU A 149 -3.14 -35.19 20.66
CA GLU A 149 -3.28 -33.88 20.05
C GLU A 149 -2.56 -33.84 18.69
N GLN A 150 -1.30 -34.27 18.65
CA GLN A 150 -0.53 -34.30 17.40
C GLN A 150 -1.12 -35.26 16.37
N LYS A 151 -1.65 -36.42 16.78
CA LYS A 151 -2.35 -37.36 15.89
C LYS A 151 -3.59 -36.71 15.27
N LYS A 152 -4.42 -36.02 16.07
CA LYS A 152 -5.61 -35.32 15.59
C LYS A 152 -5.25 -34.15 14.66
N LEU A 153 -4.21 -33.38 14.96
CA LEU A 153 -3.71 -32.34 14.07
C LEU A 153 -3.21 -32.90 12.73
N ASN A 154 -2.51 -34.02 12.74
CA ASN A 154 -2.06 -34.70 11.51
C ASN A 154 -3.25 -35.18 10.67
N LEU A 155 -4.30 -35.70 11.33
CA LEU A 155 -5.53 -36.12 10.65
C LEU A 155 -6.28 -34.91 10.05
N LEU A 156 -6.39 -33.79 10.78
CA LEU A 156 -6.95 -32.55 10.26
C LEU A 156 -6.16 -32.06 9.05
N LYS A 157 -4.82 -32.07 9.12
CA LYS A 157 -3.95 -31.71 7.98
C LYS A 157 -4.23 -32.58 6.75
N LYS A 158 -4.49 -33.88 6.94
CA LYS A 158 -4.87 -34.79 5.86
C LYS A 158 -6.21 -34.41 5.24
N VAL A 159 -7.25 -34.20 6.04
CA VAL A 159 -8.58 -33.75 5.55
C VAL A 159 -8.45 -32.48 4.72
N LEU A 160 -7.69 -31.50 5.22
CA LEU A 160 -7.44 -30.24 4.53
C LEU A 160 -6.70 -30.46 3.20
N LYS A 161 -5.68 -31.33 3.17
CA LYS A 161 -4.95 -31.70 1.96
C LYS A 161 -5.85 -32.39 0.92
N ASP A 162 -6.71 -33.31 1.35
CA ASP A 162 -7.68 -33.99 0.48
C ASP A 162 -8.63 -32.95 -0.15
N CYS A 163 -9.13 -31.98 0.62
CA CYS A 163 -9.91 -30.86 0.08
C CYS A 163 -9.15 -29.99 -0.93
N VAL A 164 -7.84 -29.76 -0.75
CA VAL A 164 -7.03 -29.02 -1.74
C VAL A 164 -6.89 -29.80 -3.04
N ALA A 165 -6.75 -31.13 -2.99
CA ALA A 165 -6.67 -31.96 -4.18
C ALA A 165 -7.96 -31.88 -5.01
N GLU A 166 -9.11 -32.00 -4.35
CA GLU A 166 -10.43 -31.87 -4.98
C GLU A 166 -10.62 -30.47 -5.60
N LEU A 167 -10.34 -29.40 -4.84
CA LEU A 167 -10.40 -28.04 -5.35
C LEU A 167 -9.41 -27.78 -6.50
N GLY A 168 -8.25 -28.45 -6.49
CA GLY A 168 -7.25 -28.36 -7.56
C GLY A 168 -7.79 -28.91 -8.89
N ASN A 169 -8.51 -30.03 -8.85
CA ASN A 169 -9.19 -30.57 -10.01
C ASN A 169 -10.25 -29.58 -10.52
N GLU A 170 -11.06 -29.01 -9.63
CA GLU A 170 -12.08 -28.03 -10.00
C GLU A 170 -11.49 -26.73 -10.54
N LEU A 171 -10.32 -26.30 -10.04
CA LEU A 171 -9.61 -25.14 -10.55
C LEU A 171 -9.13 -25.38 -11.99
N GLN A 172 -8.64 -26.59 -12.28
CA GLN A 172 -8.23 -26.97 -13.64
C GLN A 172 -9.45 -26.97 -14.59
N VAL A 173 -10.57 -27.56 -14.16
CA VAL A 173 -11.83 -27.53 -14.91
C VAL A 173 -12.31 -26.09 -15.15
N ALA A 174 -12.19 -25.21 -14.16
CA ALA A 174 -12.53 -23.79 -14.31
C ALA A 174 -11.61 -23.08 -15.32
N ALA A 175 -10.31 -23.36 -15.28
CA ALA A 175 -9.31 -22.76 -16.17
C ALA A 175 -9.41 -23.26 -17.62
N ASP A 176 -9.77 -24.53 -17.80
CA ASP A 176 -10.01 -25.16 -19.12
C ASP A 176 -11.46 -25.02 -19.58
N GLY A 177 -12.35 -24.48 -18.74
CA GLY A 177 -13.75 -24.22 -19.05
C GLY A 177 -14.00 -23.30 -20.25
N PRO A 178 -13.15 -22.32 -20.59
CA PRO A 178 -13.25 -21.59 -21.85
C PRO A 178 -12.96 -22.47 -23.08
N LYS A 179 -12.19 -23.55 -22.92
CA LYS A 179 -11.79 -24.50 -23.97
C LYS A 179 -12.66 -25.75 -24.03
N SER A 180 -13.56 -25.94 -23.07
CA SER A 180 -14.39 -27.14 -22.92
C SER A 180 -15.79 -26.81 -22.40
N ALA A 181 -16.79 -27.65 -22.68
CA ALA A 181 -18.13 -27.48 -22.10
C ALA A 181 -18.20 -27.84 -20.59
N LEU A 182 -17.09 -28.29 -19.99
CA LEU A 182 -17.04 -28.69 -18.58
C LEU A 182 -17.09 -27.47 -17.65
N ARG A 183 -17.78 -27.63 -16.52
CA ARG A 183 -17.89 -26.59 -15.48
C ARG A 183 -17.58 -27.21 -14.12
N PRO A 184 -16.98 -26.43 -13.20
CA PRO A 184 -16.73 -26.90 -11.84
C PRO A 184 -17.97 -27.43 -11.13
N ASP A 185 -17.82 -28.51 -10.37
CA ASP A 185 -18.85 -29.07 -9.51
C ASP A 185 -19.04 -28.18 -8.27
N LYS A 186 -20.16 -27.45 -8.25
CA LYS A 186 -20.54 -26.58 -7.14
C LYS A 186 -20.67 -27.32 -5.80
N SER A 187 -21.00 -28.61 -5.82
CA SER A 187 -21.12 -29.40 -4.60
C SER A 187 -19.75 -29.63 -3.94
N ILE A 188 -18.70 -29.82 -4.73
CA ILE A 188 -17.31 -29.95 -4.26
C ILE A 188 -16.86 -28.66 -3.57
N ILE A 189 -17.04 -27.54 -4.25
CA ILE A 189 -16.70 -26.21 -3.72
C ILE A 189 -17.43 -25.96 -2.39
N GLN A 190 -18.73 -26.27 -2.33
CA GLN A 190 -19.56 -26.05 -1.14
C GLN A 190 -19.12 -26.87 0.07
N TYR A 191 -18.77 -28.16 -0.09
CA TYR A 191 -18.34 -28.94 1.08
C TYR A 191 -16.93 -28.57 1.52
N CYS A 192 -16.00 -28.27 0.59
CA CYS A 192 -14.67 -27.81 0.96
C CYS A 192 -14.73 -26.50 1.76
N GLN A 193 -15.55 -25.54 1.31
CA GLN A 193 -15.84 -24.31 2.05
C GLN A 193 -16.45 -24.58 3.42
N ALA A 194 -17.41 -25.52 3.52
CA ALA A 194 -18.03 -25.88 4.78
C ALA A 194 -17.01 -26.49 5.76
N ILE A 195 -16.08 -27.31 5.29
CA ILE A 195 -15.02 -27.92 6.12
C ILE A 195 -14.06 -26.86 6.66
N THR A 196 -13.61 -25.91 5.84
CA THR A 196 -12.64 -24.87 6.24
C THR A 196 -13.27 -23.69 6.99
N ALA A 197 -14.60 -23.59 7.06
CA ALA A 197 -15.32 -22.46 7.65
C ALA A 197 -15.15 -22.30 9.18
N TYR A 198 -14.40 -23.17 9.84
CA TYR A 198 -14.14 -23.03 11.29
C TYR A 198 -13.28 -21.80 11.63
N LYS A 199 -12.50 -21.28 10.67
CA LYS A 199 -11.65 -20.09 10.84
C LYS A 199 -11.56 -19.30 9.53
N GLU A 200 -11.66 -17.97 9.64
CA GLU A 200 -11.35 -17.06 8.55
C GLU A 200 -9.85 -16.72 8.54
N VAL A 201 -9.27 -16.59 7.35
CA VAL A 201 -7.88 -16.18 7.14
C VAL A 201 -7.89 -14.69 6.81
N ALA A 202 -7.52 -13.85 7.78
CA ALA A 202 -7.78 -12.41 7.73
C ALA A 202 -7.13 -11.72 6.52
N TRP A 203 -5.90 -12.10 6.19
CA TRP A 203 -5.15 -11.47 5.10
C TRP A 203 -5.76 -11.72 3.71
N LEU A 204 -6.59 -12.76 3.52
CA LEU A 204 -7.26 -13.01 2.23
C LEU A 204 -8.21 -11.87 1.85
N SER A 205 -8.83 -11.23 2.86
CA SER A 205 -9.69 -10.06 2.65
C SER A 205 -8.90 -8.79 2.32
N ASP A 206 -7.65 -8.71 2.80
CA ASP A 206 -6.78 -7.56 2.66
C ASP A 206 -5.85 -7.61 1.44
N LYS A 207 -5.60 -8.79 0.87
CA LYS A 207 -4.65 -8.95 -0.25
C LYS A 207 -4.97 -8.12 -1.50
N LYS A 208 -6.24 -7.69 -1.65
CA LYS A 208 -6.69 -6.78 -2.72
C LYS A 208 -7.21 -5.43 -2.18
N ASN A 209 -7.09 -5.19 -0.87
CA ASN A 209 -7.56 -3.96 -0.24
C ASN A 209 -6.44 -2.93 -0.22
N ILE A 210 -6.59 -1.87 -1.02
CA ILE A 210 -5.61 -0.78 -1.12
C ILE A 210 -5.30 -0.16 0.25
N GLU A 211 -6.30 -0.02 1.13
CA GLU A 211 -6.09 0.58 2.45
C GLU A 211 -5.08 -0.19 3.30
N ALA A 212 -4.97 -1.51 3.10
CA ALA A 212 -4.04 -2.38 3.81
C ALA A 212 -2.57 -2.21 3.38
N PHE A 213 -2.33 -1.40 2.35
CA PHE A 213 -0.99 -1.07 1.85
C PHE A 213 -0.68 0.42 1.97
N THR A 214 -1.70 1.28 2.10
CA THR A 214 -1.50 2.74 2.13
C THR A 214 -1.74 3.37 3.49
N ASN A 215 -2.71 2.88 4.26
CA ASN A 215 -3.22 3.59 5.44
C ASN A 215 -3.15 2.78 6.74
N ARG A 216 -2.96 1.45 6.64
CA ARG A 216 -2.84 0.53 7.78
C ARG A 216 -2.08 -0.72 7.36
N GLY A 217 -1.55 -1.48 8.32
CA GLY A 217 -1.01 -2.81 8.05
C GLY A 217 -2.07 -3.81 7.57
N MET A 218 -1.62 -4.86 6.89
CA MET A 218 -2.47 -6.01 6.54
C MET A 218 -2.86 -6.77 7.81
N LYS A 219 -4.10 -7.26 7.89
CA LYS A 219 -4.55 -8.08 9.01
C LYS A 219 -3.95 -9.49 8.93
N SER A 220 -3.52 -9.99 10.08
CA SER A 220 -3.05 -11.37 10.26
C SER A 220 -3.67 -11.92 11.54
N ASN A 221 -4.11 -13.18 11.51
CA ASN A 221 -4.78 -13.85 12.64
C ASN A 221 -4.40 -15.33 12.76
N GLY A 222 -3.31 -15.73 12.13
CA GLY A 222 -2.85 -17.10 12.10
C GLY A 222 -1.34 -17.25 12.18
N TYR A 223 -0.89 -18.47 11.89
CA TYR A 223 0.52 -18.87 11.89
C TYR A 223 0.99 -19.41 10.54
N SER A 224 0.27 -19.15 9.45
CA SER A 224 0.79 -19.49 8.12
C SER A 224 2.05 -18.67 7.82
N PRO A 225 2.92 -19.11 6.88
CA PRO A 225 4.08 -18.32 6.47
C PRO A 225 3.71 -16.88 6.07
N ILE A 226 2.56 -16.70 5.40
CA ILE A 226 2.07 -15.36 5.01
C ILE A 226 1.65 -14.55 6.25
N ASP A 227 0.96 -15.17 7.21
CA ASP A 227 0.58 -14.50 8.46
C ASP A 227 1.79 -14.00 9.24
N LEU A 228 2.84 -14.83 9.35
CA LEU A 228 4.09 -14.48 10.04
C LEU A 228 4.86 -13.38 9.30
N MET A 229 4.91 -13.45 7.96
CA MET A 229 5.49 -12.37 7.15
C MET A 229 4.74 -11.05 7.34
N ILE A 230 3.41 -11.08 7.39
CA ILE A 230 2.59 -9.89 7.63
C ILE A 230 2.87 -9.33 9.03
N GLN A 231 2.88 -10.16 10.07
CA GLN A 231 3.16 -9.73 11.44
C GLN A 231 4.53 -9.06 11.55
N GLN A 232 5.56 -9.67 10.97
CA GLN A 232 6.91 -9.11 10.97
C GLN A 232 6.99 -7.80 10.16
N THR A 233 6.35 -7.77 8.98
CA THR A 233 6.32 -6.57 8.13
C THR A 233 5.61 -5.42 8.85
N ASN A 234 4.44 -5.66 9.44
CA ASN A 234 3.74 -4.64 10.21
C ASN A 234 4.58 -4.17 11.40
N GLN A 235 5.20 -5.08 12.15
CA GLN A 235 6.05 -4.71 13.28
C GLN A 235 7.21 -3.77 12.86
N ILE A 236 7.82 -4.01 11.70
CA ILE A 236 8.95 -3.20 11.19
C ILE A 236 8.47 -1.86 10.62
N PHE A 237 7.41 -1.87 9.82
CA PHE A 237 7.05 -0.73 8.96
C PHE A 237 5.85 0.09 9.45
N GLU A 238 5.00 -0.44 10.33
CA GLU A 238 3.80 0.28 10.79
C GLU A 238 4.14 1.51 11.63
N GLN A 239 5.27 1.49 12.35
CA GLN A 239 5.81 2.65 13.07
C GLN A 239 6.55 3.64 12.15
N ASN A 240 6.95 3.20 10.96
CA ASN A 240 7.79 3.95 10.00
C ASN A 240 7.02 4.26 8.71
N GLN A 241 5.75 4.66 8.83
CA GLN A 241 4.90 4.93 7.66
C GLN A 241 5.41 6.13 6.87
N ILE A 242 5.53 5.95 5.55
CA ILE A 242 5.81 7.04 4.63
C ILE A 242 4.52 7.84 4.45
N THR A 243 4.54 9.10 4.84
CA THR A 243 3.41 10.00 4.67
C THR A 243 3.46 10.68 3.31
N ALA A 244 2.30 10.84 2.69
CA ALA A 244 2.19 11.62 1.47
C ALA A 244 2.53 13.09 1.75
N ARG A 245 3.41 13.67 0.94
CA ARG A 245 3.85 15.06 1.04
C ARG A 245 3.34 15.90 -0.13
N PRO A 246 3.14 17.22 0.04
CA PRO A 246 2.81 18.12 -1.06
C PRO A 246 3.83 17.98 -2.18
N ILE A 247 3.35 17.84 -3.42
CA ILE A 247 4.21 17.61 -4.59
C ILE A 247 5.13 18.81 -4.86
N GLU A 248 4.69 20.01 -4.47
CA GLU A 248 5.40 21.27 -4.65
C GLU A 248 6.79 21.26 -4.00
N GLN A 249 6.97 20.48 -2.92
CA GLN A 249 8.26 20.30 -2.24
C GLN A 249 9.33 19.69 -3.15
N PHE A 250 8.92 18.90 -4.15
CA PHE A 250 9.83 18.18 -5.05
C PHE A 250 10.10 18.92 -6.36
N ARG A 251 9.54 20.13 -6.54
CA ARG A 251 9.63 20.89 -7.79
C ARG A 251 11.08 21.14 -8.24
N ASN A 252 11.98 21.42 -7.30
CA ASN A 252 13.37 21.78 -7.58
C ASN A 252 14.31 20.56 -7.68
N LEU A 253 13.88 19.50 -8.38
CA LEU A 253 14.70 18.28 -8.56
C LEU A 253 15.91 18.48 -9.50
N TYR A 254 15.84 19.46 -10.40
CA TYR A 254 16.86 19.72 -11.43
C TYR A 254 17.55 21.07 -11.20
N PRO A 255 18.33 21.25 -10.12
CA PRO A 255 19.02 22.51 -9.88
C PRO A 255 20.03 22.79 -10.99
N GLY A 256 20.07 24.05 -11.45
CA GLY A 256 21.01 24.51 -12.48
C GLY A 256 20.67 24.07 -13.92
N VAL A 257 19.60 23.29 -14.14
CA VAL A 257 19.14 22.96 -15.49
C VAL A 257 18.19 24.06 -15.97
N GLU A 258 18.70 24.93 -16.83
CA GLU A 258 17.87 25.94 -17.48
C GLU A 258 17.09 25.34 -18.66
N PHE A 259 15.81 25.71 -18.76
CA PHE A 259 14.95 25.38 -19.89
C PHE A 259 14.21 26.64 -20.35
N ASN A 260 13.95 26.72 -21.65
CA ASN A 260 13.29 27.87 -22.27
C ASN A 260 11.76 27.73 -22.26
N GLN A 261 11.08 28.77 -22.75
CA GLN A 261 9.63 28.81 -22.85
C GLN A 261 9.05 27.71 -23.77
N LEU A 262 9.76 27.34 -24.85
CA LEU A 262 9.34 26.27 -25.76
C LEU A 262 9.30 24.90 -25.05
N HIS A 263 10.31 24.58 -24.24
CA HIS A 263 10.30 23.36 -23.43
C HIS A 263 9.14 23.34 -22.44
N LYS A 264 8.79 24.51 -21.87
CA LYS A 264 7.69 24.64 -20.91
C LYS A 264 6.33 24.43 -21.57
N GLU A 265 6.12 24.98 -22.76
CA GLU A 265 4.89 24.79 -23.55
C GLU A 265 4.73 23.32 -23.94
N LYS A 266 5.79 22.70 -24.46
CA LYS A 266 5.81 21.26 -24.78
C LYS A 266 5.54 20.39 -23.53
N ALA A 267 6.12 20.74 -22.39
CA ALA A 267 5.88 20.05 -21.13
C ALA A 267 4.41 20.15 -20.66
N GLN A 268 3.76 21.30 -20.86
CA GLN A 268 2.34 21.50 -20.53
C GLN A 268 1.42 20.65 -21.42
N GLU A 269 1.70 20.60 -22.73
CA GLU A 269 0.99 19.74 -23.68
C GLU A 269 1.12 18.26 -23.27
N ILE A 270 2.36 17.80 -23.05
CA ILE A 270 2.66 16.42 -22.62
C ILE A 270 1.91 16.05 -21.34
N LYS A 271 1.93 16.94 -20.34
CA LYS A 271 1.20 16.74 -19.09
C LYS A 271 -0.31 16.64 -19.31
N SER A 272 -0.88 17.53 -20.12
CA SER A 272 -2.32 17.56 -20.42
C SER A 272 -2.79 16.26 -21.06
N ASP A 273 -2.12 15.84 -22.13
CA ASP A 273 -2.51 14.67 -22.91
C ASP A 273 -2.35 13.38 -22.10
N TYR A 274 -1.22 13.22 -21.42
CA TYR A 274 -0.99 12.07 -20.55
C TYR A 274 -2.05 11.99 -19.45
N ASN A 275 -2.35 13.11 -18.79
CA ASN A 275 -3.37 13.14 -17.74
C ASN A 275 -4.77 12.84 -18.30
N SER A 276 -5.08 13.24 -19.54
CA SER A 276 -6.33 12.88 -20.21
C SER A 276 -6.45 11.37 -20.40
N LEU A 277 -5.40 10.70 -20.90
CA LEU A 277 -5.37 9.24 -21.06
C LEU A 277 -5.53 8.51 -19.72
N ILE A 278 -4.81 8.95 -18.69
CA ILE A 278 -4.92 8.36 -17.34
C ILE A 278 -6.31 8.58 -16.75
N LYS A 279 -6.91 9.76 -16.93
CA LYS A 279 -8.27 10.05 -16.46
C LYS A 279 -9.29 9.14 -17.13
N GLN A 280 -9.22 8.98 -18.45
CA GLN A 280 -10.10 8.07 -19.20
C GLN A 280 -9.98 6.63 -18.70
N ARG A 281 -8.74 6.15 -18.51
CA ARG A 281 -8.48 4.82 -17.95
C ARG A 281 -9.09 4.65 -16.55
N LEU A 282 -8.85 5.58 -15.64
CA LEU A 282 -9.37 5.52 -14.27
C LEU A 282 -10.91 5.58 -14.23
N GLU A 283 -11.52 6.37 -15.11
CA GLU A 283 -12.97 6.41 -15.27
C GLU A 283 -13.49 5.04 -15.73
N LEU A 284 -12.83 4.43 -16.72
CA LEU A 284 -13.21 3.11 -17.24
C LEU A 284 -13.02 2.00 -16.20
N GLU A 285 -11.91 2.00 -15.45
CA GLU A 285 -11.66 1.08 -14.33
C GLU A 285 -12.71 1.21 -13.22
N SER A 286 -13.08 2.45 -12.87
CA SER A 286 -14.12 2.73 -11.89
C SER A 286 -15.49 2.22 -12.36
N ARG A 287 -15.82 2.45 -13.62
CA ARG A 287 -17.07 1.97 -14.22
C ARG A 287 -17.09 0.44 -14.29
N ASN A 288 -16.04 -0.22 -14.77
CA ASN A 288 -15.95 -1.69 -14.80
C ASN A 288 -16.23 -2.33 -13.43
N LYS A 289 -15.80 -1.68 -12.35
CA LYS A 289 -16.04 -2.17 -10.98
C LYS A 289 -17.50 -2.15 -10.53
N PHE A 290 -18.32 -1.24 -11.06
CA PHE A 290 -19.66 -0.94 -10.54
C PHE A 290 -20.78 -0.97 -11.59
N GLU A 291 -20.45 -1.10 -12.86
CA GLU A 291 -21.34 -1.08 -14.02
C GLU A 291 -21.17 -2.38 -14.81
N SER A 292 -21.55 -3.49 -14.18
CA SER A 292 -21.35 -4.83 -14.72
C SER A 292 -22.23 -5.10 -15.95
N GLY A 293 -21.65 -5.76 -16.94
CA GLY A 293 -22.35 -6.22 -18.13
C GLY A 293 -22.73 -5.09 -19.10
N PRO A 294 -23.61 -5.38 -20.08
CA PRO A 294 -24.03 -4.42 -21.09
C PRO A 294 -24.70 -3.17 -20.50
N TYR A 295 -24.67 -2.09 -21.26
CA TYR A 295 -25.38 -0.85 -20.94
C TYR A 295 -26.16 -0.35 -22.15
N ILE A 296 -27.18 0.48 -21.91
CA ILE A 296 -27.94 1.14 -22.97
C ILE A 296 -27.70 2.63 -22.96
N VAL A 297 -27.70 3.21 -24.15
CA VAL A 297 -27.77 4.65 -24.38
C VAL A 297 -29.17 4.97 -24.86
N ILE A 298 -29.90 5.78 -24.10
CA ILE A 298 -31.24 6.27 -24.47
C ILE A 298 -31.10 7.73 -24.90
N THR A 299 -31.36 7.98 -26.17
CA THR A 299 -31.34 9.34 -26.74
C THR A 299 -32.73 9.95 -26.68
N SER A 300 -32.86 11.08 -25.98
CA SER A 300 -34.12 11.84 -25.91
C SER A 300 -34.48 12.41 -27.28
N PRO A 301 -35.68 12.15 -27.81
CA PRO A 301 -36.09 12.67 -29.11
C PRO A 301 -36.34 14.17 -29.08
N THR A 302 -36.64 14.74 -27.90
CA THR A 302 -36.94 16.17 -27.75
C THR A 302 -35.70 17.02 -27.52
N SER A 303 -34.71 16.51 -26.78
CA SER A 303 -33.53 17.28 -26.39
C SER A 303 -32.22 16.81 -27.04
N GLY A 304 -32.23 15.66 -27.73
CA GLY A 304 -31.02 15.04 -28.28
C GLY A 304 -30.03 14.53 -27.23
N ARG A 305 -30.33 14.71 -25.94
CA ARG A 305 -29.44 14.29 -24.83
C ARG A 305 -29.41 12.76 -24.74
N LYS A 306 -28.22 12.22 -24.49
CA LYS A 306 -27.96 10.79 -24.36
C LYS A 306 -27.83 10.41 -22.89
N LEU A 307 -28.62 9.44 -22.45
CA LEU A 307 -28.63 8.92 -21.09
C LEU A 307 -28.11 7.48 -21.07
N GLU A 308 -27.03 7.22 -20.32
CA GLU A 308 -26.49 5.88 -20.14
C GLU A 308 -27.16 5.17 -18.95
N ILE A 309 -27.74 3.99 -19.18
CA ILE A 309 -28.30 3.09 -18.15
C ILE A 309 -27.48 1.80 -18.11
N THR A 310 -27.01 1.44 -16.92
CA THR A 310 -26.01 0.38 -16.65
C THR A 310 -26.58 -0.68 -15.70
N ASN A 311 -25.79 -1.73 -15.41
CA ASN A 311 -26.17 -2.84 -14.53
C ASN A 311 -27.44 -3.57 -14.99
N LEU A 312 -27.68 -3.64 -16.29
CA LEU A 312 -28.94 -4.15 -16.84
C LEU A 312 -29.22 -5.59 -16.38
N VAL A 313 -28.18 -6.42 -16.38
CA VAL A 313 -28.23 -7.86 -16.05
C VAL A 313 -28.61 -8.15 -14.59
N GLU A 314 -28.49 -7.16 -13.70
CA GLU A 314 -28.88 -7.28 -12.30
C GLU A 314 -30.40 -7.18 -12.09
N PHE A 315 -31.16 -6.76 -13.11
CA PHE A 315 -32.59 -6.52 -13.01
C PHE A 315 -33.42 -7.47 -13.88
N ALA A 316 -34.64 -7.75 -13.43
CA ALA A 316 -35.55 -8.72 -14.06
C ALA A 316 -35.81 -8.48 -15.56
N PRO A 317 -35.93 -7.24 -16.08
CA PRO A 317 -36.17 -7.01 -17.51
C PRO A 317 -35.10 -7.58 -18.43
N ALA A 318 -33.84 -7.72 -17.98
CA ALA A 318 -32.80 -8.34 -18.78
C ALA A 318 -33.07 -9.82 -19.11
N LYS A 319 -33.97 -10.48 -18.38
CA LYS A 319 -34.43 -11.85 -18.67
C LYS A 319 -35.50 -11.91 -19.76
N ASN A 320 -36.08 -10.76 -20.15
CA ASN A 320 -37.09 -10.68 -21.18
C ASN A 320 -36.43 -10.31 -22.53
N PRO A 321 -36.50 -11.17 -23.57
CA PRO A 321 -35.96 -10.87 -24.90
C PRO A 321 -36.50 -9.59 -25.53
N ASP A 322 -37.77 -9.25 -25.30
CA ASP A 322 -38.42 -8.06 -25.86
C ASP A 322 -37.73 -6.76 -25.43
N PHE A 323 -37.09 -6.76 -24.25
CA PHE A 323 -36.31 -5.63 -23.78
C PHE A 323 -35.11 -5.35 -24.70
N TRP A 324 -34.45 -6.39 -25.20
CA TRP A 324 -33.20 -6.29 -25.96
C TRP A 324 -33.40 -5.99 -27.44
N ILE A 325 -34.60 -6.22 -27.97
CA ILE A 325 -34.99 -5.85 -29.34
C ILE A 325 -35.70 -4.49 -29.40
N ALA A 326 -35.92 -3.84 -28.25
CA ALA A 326 -36.61 -2.55 -28.19
C ALA A 326 -35.77 -1.44 -28.86
N ASP A 327 -36.34 -0.80 -29.88
CA ASP A 327 -35.75 0.36 -30.56
C ASP A 327 -36.04 1.68 -29.83
N LYS A 328 -37.13 1.70 -29.04
CA LYS A 328 -37.58 2.86 -28.26
C LYS A 328 -38.09 2.46 -26.89
N LEU A 329 -37.74 3.26 -25.89
CA LEU A 329 -38.22 3.07 -24.51
C LEU A 329 -38.77 4.37 -23.93
N THR A 330 -39.83 4.24 -23.13
CA THR A 330 -40.28 5.32 -22.24
C THR A 330 -39.80 5.03 -20.84
N ILE A 331 -38.84 5.81 -20.36
CA ILE A 331 -38.22 5.64 -19.04
C ILE A 331 -38.59 6.76 -18.08
N ARG A 332 -38.62 6.42 -16.80
CA ARG A 332 -38.71 7.36 -15.68
C ARG A 332 -37.54 7.15 -14.74
N ILE A 333 -36.92 8.25 -14.31
CA ILE A 333 -35.83 8.24 -13.34
C ILE A 333 -36.44 8.22 -11.94
N LYS A 334 -36.01 7.28 -11.10
CA LYS A 334 -36.40 7.16 -9.69
C LYS A 334 -35.18 7.07 -8.81
N GLU A 335 -35.36 7.39 -7.54
CA GLU A 335 -34.33 7.22 -6.52
C GLU A 335 -34.12 5.73 -6.17
N ARG A 336 -32.90 5.41 -5.77
CA ARG A 336 -32.47 4.10 -5.29
C ARG A 336 -31.53 4.31 -4.11
N THR A 337 -31.67 3.48 -3.07
CA THR A 337 -30.69 3.40 -1.99
C THR A 337 -29.39 2.75 -2.50
N PRO A 338 -28.24 3.46 -2.48
CA PRO A 338 -26.96 2.91 -2.91
C PRO A 338 -26.54 1.68 -2.09
N SER A 339 -25.79 0.76 -2.72
CA SER A 339 -25.16 -0.38 -2.06
C SER A 339 -23.65 -0.36 -2.30
N LYS A 340 -22.88 -1.17 -1.56
CA LYS A 340 -21.42 -1.27 -1.74
C LYS A 340 -21.00 -1.73 -3.14
N SER A 341 -21.80 -2.60 -3.77
CA SER A 341 -21.55 -3.13 -5.12
C SER A 341 -22.13 -2.26 -6.24
N MET A 342 -23.13 -1.42 -5.94
CA MET A 342 -23.78 -0.53 -6.90
C MET A 342 -24.04 0.82 -6.21
N PRO A 343 -23.12 1.79 -6.31
CA PRO A 343 -23.18 3.06 -5.59
C PRO A 343 -24.14 4.09 -6.23
N HIS A 344 -24.72 3.79 -7.41
CA HIS A 344 -25.60 4.70 -8.13
C HIS A 344 -26.90 4.98 -7.37
N SER A 345 -27.20 6.26 -7.12
CA SER A 345 -28.40 6.70 -6.38
C SER A 345 -29.66 6.82 -7.24
N LEU A 346 -29.53 6.72 -8.57
CA LEU A 346 -30.65 6.81 -9.50
C LEU A 346 -30.81 5.52 -10.32
N LYS A 347 -32.06 5.15 -10.57
CA LYS A 347 -32.45 4.02 -11.41
C LYS A 347 -33.43 4.45 -12.50
N ALA A 348 -33.42 3.73 -13.62
CA ALA A 348 -34.39 3.90 -14.69
C ALA A 348 -35.46 2.80 -14.60
N THR A 349 -36.73 3.21 -14.69
CA THR A 349 -37.88 2.31 -14.74
C THR A 349 -38.66 2.49 -16.02
N VAL A 350 -39.14 1.40 -16.60
CA VAL A 350 -40.08 1.39 -17.73
C VAL A 350 -41.38 0.72 -17.31
N LYS A 351 -42.45 0.99 -18.05
CA LYS A 351 -43.73 0.30 -17.89
C LYS A 351 -43.78 -0.91 -18.81
N PHE A 352 -44.08 -2.07 -18.24
CA PHE A 352 -44.39 -3.30 -18.99
C PHE A 352 -45.77 -3.80 -18.60
N ASN A 353 -46.44 -4.49 -19.51
CA ASN A 353 -47.66 -5.22 -19.17
C ASN A 353 -47.29 -6.60 -18.64
N ASN A 354 -47.79 -6.95 -17.46
CA ASN A 354 -47.68 -8.31 -16.95
C ASN A 354 -48.54 -9.29 -17.79
N VAL A 355 -48.40 -10.59 -17.57
CA VAL A 355 -49.18 -11.67 -18.21
C VAL A 355 -50.71 -11.45 -18.05
N ASP A 356 -51.12 -10.79 -16.97
CA ASP A 356 -52.52 -10.42 -16.69
C ASP A 356 -52.96 -9.08 -17.34
N GLY A 357 -52.13 -8.45 -18.16
CA GLY A 357 -52.44 -7.18 -18.85
C GLY A 357 -52.31 -5.92 -17.98
N GLN A 358 -51.87 -6.04 -16.73
CA GLN A 358 -51.64 -4.89 -15.83
C GLN A 358 -50.28 -4.22 -16.07
N GLU A 359 -50.25 -2.89 -16.19
CA GLU A 359 -49.02 -2.10 -16.27
C GLU A 359 -48.24 -2.14 -14.94
N ILE A 360 -47.03 -2.69 -14.97
CA ILE A 360 -46.08 -2.72 -13.86
C ILE A 360 -44.84 -1.89 -14.21
N ASP A 361 -44.40 -1.07 -13.24
CA ASP A 361 -43.13 -0.34 -13.34
C ASP A 361 -41.97 -1.30 -13.03
N MET A 362 -41.19 -1.67 -14.03
CA MET A 362 -40.00 -2.50 -13.86
C MET A 362 -38.73 -1.66 -13.94
N THR A 363 -37.79 -1.92 -13.04
CA THR A 363 -36.46 -1.30 -13.09
C THR A 363 -35.62 -1.99 -14.15
N ILE A 364 -35.06 -1.23 -15.09
CA ILE A 364 -34.24 -1.77 -16.19
C ILE A 364 -32.74 -1.65 -15.93
N GLY A 365 -32.34 -0.80 -14.99
CA GLY A 365 -30.93 -0.55 -14.69
C GLY A 365 -30.72 0.68 -13.80
N THR A 366 -29.47 0.97 -13.51
CA THR A 366 -29.02 2.18 -12.81
C THR A 366 -28.62 3.25 -13.80
N VAL A 367 -28.79 4.53 -13.47
CA VAL A 367 -28.29 5.63 -14.31
C VAL A 367 -26.79 5.78 -14.08
N SER A 368 -25.96 5.85 -15.14
CA SER A 368 -24.50 5.94 -14.98
C SER A 368 -24.09 7.21 -14.23
N LEU A 369 -23.01 7.13 -13.43
CA LEU A 369 -22.51 8.28 -12.66
C LEU A 369 -22.15 9.46 -13.58
N LYS A 370 -21.60 9.16 -14.76
CA LYS A 370 -21.29 10.14 -15.82
C LYS A 370 -22.54 10.90 -16.24
N SER A 371 -23.65 10.21 -16.53
CA SER A 371 -24.89 10.85 -16.94
C SER A 371 -25.52 11.68 -15.82
N MET A 372 -25.42 11.22 -14.56
CA MET A 372 -25.89 11.96 -13.40
C MET A 372 -25.17 13.30 -13.25
N GLN A 373 -23.84 13.29 -13.38
CA GLN A 373 -23.01 14.50 -13.29
C GLN A 373 -23.21 15.44 -14.47
N GLN A 374 -23.30 14.91 -15.69
CA GLN A 374 -23.37 15.71 -16.92
C GLN A 374 -24.70 16.47 -17.05
N TYR A 375 -25.81 15.91 -16.54
CA TYR A 375 -27.15 16.44 -16.80
C TYR A 375 -27.95 16.86 -15.55
N ASP A 376 -27.34 16.87 -14.36
CA ASP A 376 -28.00 17.18 -13.07
C ASP A 376 -29.36 16.47 -12.91
N LEU A 377 -29.35 15.15 -13.14
CA LEU A 377 -30.57 14.35 -13.20
C LEU A 377 -31.23 14.24 -11.81
N LYS A 378 -32.56 14.37 -11.78
CA LYS A 378 -33.35 14.28 -10.54
C LYS A 378 -34.44 13.22 -10.64
N PRO A 379 -34.84 12.60 -9.52
CA PRO A 379 -36.01 11.72 -9.48
C PRO A 379 -37.25 12.42 -10.06
N GLY A 380 -38.06 11.67 -10.80
CA GLY A 380 -39.28 12.17 -11.44
C GLY A 380 -39.12 12.58 -12.90
N MET A 381 -37.89 12.84 -13.37
CA MET A 381 -37.60 13.09 -14.79
C MET A 381 -37.97 11.87 -15.66
N SER A 382 -38.33 12.10 -16.93
CA SER A 382 -38.70 11.03 -17.87
C SER A 382 -38.26 11.33 -19.29
N ILE A 383 -37.99 10.27 -20.05
CA ILE A 383 -37.77 10.33 -21.50
C ILE A 383 -38.87 9.50 -22.13
N LYS A 384 -39.69 10.12 -22.99
CA LYS A 384 -40.74 9.43 -23.75
C LYS A 384 -40.18 8.99 -25.09
N GLN A 385 -40.39 7.73 -25.46
CA GLN A 385 -40.01 7.18 -26.78
C GLN A 385 -38.54 7.47 -27.14
N GLY A 386 -37.64 7.33 -26.16
CA GLY A 386 -36.20 7.53 -26.34
C GLY A 386 -35.61 6.44 -27.22
N LYS A 387 -34.83 6.83 -28.24
CA LYS A 387 -34.13 5.89 -29.12
C LYS A 387 -33.09 5.10 -28.31
N VAL A 388 -33.10 3.78 -28.42
CA VAL A 388 -32.25 2.87 -27.64
C VAL A 388 -31.10 2.37 -28.49
N GLU A 389 -29.89 2.39 -27.93
CA GLU A 389 -28.68 1.79 -28.48
C GLU A 389 -28.04 0.91 -27.39
N PHE A 390 -27.86 -0.39 -27.67
CA PHE A 390 -27.22 -1.34 -26.75
C PHE A 390 -25.71 -1.37 -26.99
N HIS A 391 -24.96 -1.36 -25.89
CA HIS A 391 -23.50 -1.41 -25.89
C HIS A 391 -23.00 -2.54 -24.99
N PHE A 392 -21.88 -3.15 -25.39
CA PHE A 392 -21.20 -4.15 -24.59
C PHE A 392 -20.71 -3.58 -23.26
N GLY A 393 -20.56 -4.48 -22.28
CA GLY A 393 -19.94 -4.13 -21.02
C GLY A 393 -18.50 -3.70 -21.20
N ILE A 394 -18.00 -2.96 -20.20
CA ILE A 394 -16.61 -2.55 -20.15
C ILE A 394 -15.77 -3.80 -19.88
N SER A 395 -14.84 -4.10 -20.79
CA SER A 395 -13.95 -5.26 -20.65
C SER A 395 -12.58 -4.86 -20.13
N ASP A 396 -11.88 -5.81 -19.52
CA ASP A 396 -10.48 -5.63 -19.11
C ASP A 396 -9.58 -5.32 -20.31
N GLY A 397 -9.88 -5.88 -21.49
CA GLY A 397 -9.17 -5.59 -22.73
C GLY A 397 -9.28 -4.12 -23.17
N MET A 398 -10.43 -3.45 -22.95
CA MET A 398 -10.56 -2.01 -23.20
C MET A 398 -9.69 -1.19 -22.24
N ILE A 399 -9.62 -1.59 -20.98
CA ILE A 399 -8.76 -0.94 -19.98
C ILE A 399 -7.28 -1.15 -20.35
N ASP A 400 -6.90 -2.35 -20.77
CA ASP A 400 -5.54 -2.68 -21.20
C ASP A 400 -5.14 -1.94 -22.47
N ALA A 401 -6.05 -1.75 -23.42
CA ALA A 401 -5.83 -0.91 -24.59
C ALA A 401 -5.51 0.54 -24.20
N LEU A 402 -6.22 1.13 -23.22
CA LEU A 402 -5.91 2.47 -22.71
C LEU A 402 -4.55 2.53 -21.99
N LYS A 403 -4.16 1.46 -21.27
CA LYS A 403 -2.80 1.37 -20.68
C LYS A 403 -1.74 1.35 -21.77
N GLN A 404 -1.97 0.58 -22.84
CA GLN A 404 -1.06 0.47 -23.97
C GLN A 404 -0.96 1.81 -24.72
N GLN A 405 -2.07 2.50 -24.95
CA GLN A 405 -2.07 3.83 -25.57
C GLN A 405 -1.28 4.86 -24.74
N ALA A 406 -1.40 4.84 -23.41
CA ALA A 406 -0.60 5.70 -22.54
C ALA A 406 0.91 5.38 -22.66
N LYS A 407 1.27 4.10 -22.79
CA LYS A 407 2.66 3.68 -22.99
C LYS A 407 3.20 4.12 -24.36
N GLU A 408 2.46 3.91 -25.42
CA GLU A 408 2.81 4.33 -26.79
C GLU A 408 2.98 5.85 -26.88
N TYR A 409 2.11 6.60 -26.20
CA TYR A 409 2.23 8.05 -26.11
C TYR A 409 3.57 8.46 -25.48
N ILE A 410 3.96 7.84 -24.36
CA ILE A 410 5.25 8.08 -23.71
C ILE A 410 6.42 7.71 -24.62
N GLU A 411 6.37 6.55 -25.27
CA GLU A 411 7.40 6.11 -26.22
C GLU A 411 7.54 7.09 -27.39
N SER A 412 6.44 7.63 -27.90
CA SER A 412 6.45 8.62 -28.98
C SER A 412 7.17 9.92 -28.57
N ILE A 413 7.00 10.37 -27.32
CA ILE A 413 7.70 11.55 -26.77
C ILE A 413 9.21 11.26 -26.66
N ILE A 414 9.58 10.10 -26.14
CA ILE A 414 10.99 9.71 -25.97
C ILE A 414 11.69 9.63 -27.34
N ASN A 415 11.04 9.01 -28.32
CA ASN A 415 11.59 8.80 -29.66
C ASN A 415 11.67 10.10 -30.47
N SER A 416 10.71 11.01 -30.30
CA SER A 416 10.70 12.31 -30.99
C SER A 416 11.59 13.37 -30.33
N THR A 417 12.04 13.17 -29.09
CA THR A 417 12.89 14.15 -28.38
C THR A 417 14.38 13.85 -28.59
N PRO A 418 15.15 14.79 -29.20
CA PRO A 418 16.59 14.65 -29.39
C PRO A 418 17.32 14.43 -28.07
N GLN A 419 18.34 13.56 -28.06
CA GLN A 419 19.07 13.17 -26.84
C GLN A 419 19.64 14.38 -26.07
N ALA A 420 20.09 15.42 -26.79
CA ALA A 420 20.65 16.64 -26.22
C ALA A 420 19.62 17.51 -25.46
N GLU A 421 18.32 17.39 -25.78
CA GLU A 421 17.24 18.19 -25.19
C GLU A 421 16.47 17.44 -24.09
N ARG A 422 16.70 16.12 -23.95
CA ARG A 422 15.94 15.28 -23.01
C ARG A 422 16.06 15.76 -21.56
N LEU A 423 17.23 16.28 -21.16
CA LEU A 423 17.43 16.76 -19.80
C LEU A 423 16.61 18.03 -19.51
N GLN A 424 16.62 19.00 -20.43
CA GLN A 424 15.87 20.24 -20.30
C GLN A 424 14.36 19.97 -20.37
N LEU A 425 13.92 19.08 -21.26
CA LEU A 425 12.52 18.68 -21.33
C LEU A 425 12.08 17.91 -20.08
N ALA A 426 12.92 17.02 -19.54
CA ALA A 426 12.64 16.34 -18.27
C ALA A 426 12.50 17.34 -17.11
N ALA A 427 13.39 18.33 -17.02
CA ALA A 427 13.31 19.40 -16.04
C ALA A 427 12.03 20.23 -16.19
N ALA A 428 11.64 20.58 -17.43
CA ALA A 428 10.42 21.34 -17.70
C ALA A 428 9.13 20.54 -17.36
N ILE A 429 9.07 19.26 -17.74
CA ILE A 429 7.96 18.35 -17.37
C ILE A 429 7.84 18.25 -15.86
N HIS A 430 8.98 18.09 -15.17
CA HIS A 430 9.01 18.02 -13.71
C HIS A 430 8.51 19.31 -13.06
N ASP A 431 9.00 20.48 -13.50
CA ASP A 431 8.58 21.80 -13.00
C ASP A 431 7.07 22.01 -13.13
N VAL A 432 6.52 21.81 -14.33
CA VAL A 432 5.09 22.01 -14.63
C VAL A 432 4.21 20.99 -13.90
N SER A 433 4.70 19.77 -13.68
CA SER A 433 3.97 18.71 -12.97
C SER A 433 3.90 18.92 -11.45
N HIS A 434 4.84 19.69 -10.89
CA HIS A 434 4.95 19.97 -9.45
C HIS A 434 4.63 21.44 -9.11
N THR A 435 3.94 22.16 -9.99
CA THR A 435 3.43 23.52 -9.74
C THR A 435 1.99 23.49 -9.21
N GLU A 436 1.61 24.42 -8.32
CA GLU A 436 0.23 24.57 -7.83
C GLU A 436 -0.75 24.84 -9.00
N GLU A 437 -1.57 23.86 -9.37
CA GLU A 437 -2.82 24.11 -10.08
C GLU A 437 -3.96 24.36 -9.07
N SER A 438 -4.77 25.38 -9.39
CA SER A 438 -5.86 26.04 -8.64
C SER A 438 -6.65 25.25 -7.57
N GLN A 439 -7.19 26.00 -6.60
CA GLN A 439 -7.99 25.57 -5.42
C GLN A 439 -9.24 24.69 -5.70
N ASN A 440 -9.54 24.34 -6.95
CA ASN A 440 -10.79 23.67 -7.35
C ASN A 440 -10.65 22.18 -7.68
N TYR A 441 -9.52 21.53 -7.37
CA TYR A 441 -9.32 20.10 -7.61
C TYR A 441 -9.39 19.29 -6.31
N SER A 442 -10.42 18.45 -6.16
CA SER A 442 -10.62 17.57 -5.00
C SER A 442 -9.91 16.20 -5.11
N GLY A 443 -8.98 16.05 -6.06
CA GLY A 443 -8.24 14.81 -6.31
C GLY A 443 -6.81 14.87 -5.78
N ILE A 444 -6.25 13.71 -5.43
CA ILE A 444 -4.80 13.54 -5.16
C ILE A 444 -4.05 13.99 -6.42
N LYS A 445 -3.36 15.14 -6.37
CA LYS A 445 -2.51 15.60 -7.48
C LYS A 445 -1.46 14.52 -7.77
N ARG A 446 -1.33 14.11 -9.03
CA ARG A 446 -0.32 13.12 -9.44
C ARG A 446 0.61 13.75 -10.46
N ALA A 447 1.88 13.89 -10.10
CA ALA A 447 2.95 14.25 -11.03
C ALA A 447 3.40 13.05 -11.88
N GLY A 448 2.48 12.13 -12.21
CA GLY A 448 2.80 10.81 -12.77
C GLY A 448 3.56 10.89 -14.10
N VAL A 449 3.27 11.90 -14.93
CA VAL A 449 3.96 12.12 -16.21
C VAL A 449 5.44 12.41 -16.03
N ALA A 450 5.84 13.12 -14.96
CA ALA A 450 7.25 13.43 -14.69
C ALA A 450 8.06 12.14 -14.50
N PHE A 451 7.48 11.15 -13.82
CA PHE A 451 8.10 9.84 -13.60
C PHE A 451 8.02 8.90 -14.80
N ALA A 452 7.10 9.13 -15.74
CA ALA A 452 6.85 8.24 -16.86
C ALA A 452 7.76 8.51 -18.06
N VAL A 453 8.03 9.78 -18.39
CA VAL A 453 8.67 10.13 -19.68
C VAL A 453 10.18 9.88 -19.68
N PHE A 454 10.92 10.38 -18.68
CA PHE A 454 12.38 10.25 -18.62
C PHE A 454 12.85 9.73 -17.25
N PRO A 455 12.47 8.48 -16.88
CA PRO A 455 12.77 7.93 -15.55
C PRO A 455 14.29 7.85 -15.27
N ASP A 456 15.09 7.58 -16.28
CA ASP A 456 16.55 7.57 -16.23
C ASP A 456 17.13 8.92 -15.79
N LYS A 457 16.54 10.04 -16.25
CA LYS A 457 16.99 11.40 -15.88
C LYS A 457 16.68 11.71 -14.42
N ILE A 458 15.54 11.26 -13.91
CA ILE A 458 15.19 11.39 -12.49
C ILE A 458 16.17 10.58 -11.63
N ILE A 459 16.43 9.32 -12.00
CA ILE A 459 17.36 8.45 -11.26
C ILE A 459 18.74 9.09 -11.20
N SER A 460 19.25 9.64 -12.31
CA SER A 460 20.52 10.36 -12.32
C SER A 460 20.53 11.56 -11.37
N GLN A 461 19.45 12.35 -11.30
CA GLN A 461 19.38 13.47 -10.36
C GLN A 461 19.37 13.01 -8.90
N LEU A 462 18.70 11.91 -8.58
CA LEU A 462 18.58 11.40 -7.22
C LEU A 462 19.87 10.78 -6.65
N GLN A 463 20.93 10.63 -7.47
CA GLN A 463 22.26 10.22 -7.00
C GLN A 463 22.93 11.26 -6.09
N GLN A 464 22.45 12.50 -6.12
CA GLN A 464 22.92 13.58 -5.26
C GLN A 464 21.73 14.22 -4.52
N LEU A 465 22.01 14.88 -3.39
CA LEU A 465 20.98 15.58 -2.63
C LEU A 465 20.61 16.90 -3.34
N GLN A 466 19.57 16.86 -4.17
CA GLN A 466 19.10 18.04 -4.92
C GLN A 466 18.34 19.05 -4.05
N PHE A 467 17.68 18.56 -3.00
CA PHE A 467 16.79 19.35 -2.14
C PHE A 467 17.52 19.87 -0.90
N ASN A 468 18.37 20.89 -1.10
CA ASN A 468 19.18 21.47 -0.02
C ASN A 468 18.66 22.85 0.47
N GLN A 469 17.74 23.48 -0.25
CA GLN A 469 17.15 24.77 0.12
C GLN A 469 15.82 24.59 0.82
N MET A 470 15.67 25.19 2.00
CA MET A 470 14.46 25.09 2.81
C MET A 470 14.14 26.42 3.47
N ARG A 471 12.87 26.67 3.77
CA ARG A 471 12.41 27.85 4.50
C ARG A 471 11.94 27.46 5.89
N VAL A 472 12.47 28.13 6.91
CA VAL A 472 12.08 28.02 8.31
C VAL A 472 11.19 29.20 8.66
N ILE A 473 9.95 28.94 9.06
CA ILE A 473 8.96 29.94 9.46
C ILE A 473 8.86 30.03 10.99
N GLY A 474 8.45 31.19 11.49
CA GLY A 474 8.24 31.39 12.93
C GLY A 474 9.49 31.86 13.66
N THR A 475 10.52 32.30 12.93
CA THR A 475 11.77 32.86 13.49
C THR A 475 11.53 34.06 14.40
N GLN A 476 10.43 34.79 14.21
CA GLN A 476 10.07 35.96 15.02
C GLN A 476 9.56 35.63 16.43
N PHE A 477 9.26 34.36 16.74
CA PHE A 477 8.61 33.95 18.00
C PHE A 477 9.53 33.12 18.90
N ASN A 478 10.84 33.17 18.70
CA ASN A 478 11.81 32.40 19.46
C ASN A 478 13.02 33.24 19.89
N GLU A 479 14.01 32.58 20.47
CA GLU A 479 15.22 33.19 21.03
C GLU A 479 16.10 33.89 19.97
N TYR A 480 15.89 33.59 18.69
CA TYR A 480 16.60 34.17 17.55
C TYR A 480 15.82 35.31 16.87
N ALA A 481 14.69 35.77 17.42
CA ALA A 481 13.81 36.76 16.80
C ALA A 481 14.50 38.05 16.35
N PHE A 482 15.55 38.49 17.05
CA PHE A 482 16.30 39.71 16.74
C PHE A 482 17.67 39.43 16.09
N GLN A 483 17.99 38.17 15.79
CA GLN A 483 19.23 37.80 15.12
C GLN A 483 19.06 37.90 13.60
N ASN A 484 20.03 38.55 12.95
CA ASN A 484 20.05 38.71 11.50
C ASN A 484 21.18 37.87 10.90
N PHE A 485 20.85 36.65 10.50
CA PHE A 485 21.83 35.72 9.92
C PHE A 485 22.24 36.16 8.52
N GLN A 486 23.54 36.23 8.26
CA GLN A 486 24.11 36.62 6.96
C GLN A 486 24.89 35.47 6.31
N CYS A 487 24.19 34.37 6.00
CA CYS A 487 24.77 33.15 5.42
C CYS A 487 25.78 32.45 6.36
N GLU A 488 25.49 32.48 7.67
CA GLU A 488 26.32 31.85 8.68
C GLU A 488 26.21 30.32 8.60
N ARG A 489 27.35 29.61 8.57
CA ARG A 489 27.39 28.15 8.54
C ARG A 489 27.35 27.59 9.95
N VAL A 490 26.27 26.91 10.29
CA VAL A 490 26.02 26.41 11.64
C VAL A 490 25.50 24.97 11.62
N PRO A 491 25.79 24.18 12.68
CA PRO A 491 25.20 22.86 12.83
C PRO A 491 23.71 22.99 13.19
N ILE A 492 22.88 22.22 12.49
CA ILE A 492 21.43 22.14 12.70
C ILE A 492 20.99 20.69 12.88
N LYS A 493 19.86 20.51 13.57
CA LYS A 493 19.19 19.22 13.73
C LYS A 493 17.71 19.34 13.40
N PHE A 494 17.15 18.29 12.82
CA PHE A 494 15.74 18.19 12.49
C PHE A 494 15.00 17.35 13.54
N GLU A 495 13.91 17.87 14.11
CA GLU A 495 13.12 17.15 15.11
C GLU A 495 11.62 17.26 14.83
N ASP A 496 10.86 16.20 15.14
CA ASP A 496 9.40 16.22 15.08
C ASP A 496 8.84 16.65 16.43
N SER A 497 7.96 17.66 16.43
CA SER A 497 7.26 18.12 17.63
C SER A 497 5.89 18.72 17.25
N VAL A 498 5.11 19.14 18.25
CA VAL A 498 3.75 19.65 18.07
C VAL A 498 3.75 20.89 17.15
N HIS A 499 2.79 20.95 16.22
CA HIS A 499 2.66 22.07 15.30
C HIS A 499 2.17 23.32 16.05
N PRO A 500 2.84 24.49 15.90
CA PRO A 500 2.62 25.65 16.76
C PRO A 500 1.23 26.30 16.63
N ARG A 501 0.52 26.05 15.52
CA ARG A 501 -0.85 26.54 15.29
C ARG A 501 -1.93 25.46 15.38
N ASP A 502 -1.54 24.19 15.49
CA ASP A 502 -2.48 23.07 15.48
C ASP A 502 -1.92 21.94 16.36
N PRO A 503 -2.28 21.91 17.66
CA PRO A 503 -1.71 20.96 18.61
C PRO A 503 -1.96 19.48 18.27
N THR A 504 -2.86 19.19 17.33
CA THR A 504 -3.19 17.82 16.90
C THR A 504 -2.27 17.30 15.79
N LYS A 505 -1.40 18.15 15.25
CA LYS A 505 -0.49 17.81 14.16
C LYS A 505 0.97 17.88 14.61
N THR A 506 1.81 17.08 13.95
CA THR A 506 3.26 17.16 14.07
C THR A 506 3.82 18.11 13.02
N ALA A 507 4.80 18.92 13.41
CA ALA A 507 5.60 19.75 12.52
C ALA A 507 7.07 19.36 12.60
N ARG A 508 7.80 19.59 11.51
CA ARG A 508 9.24 19.44 11.46
C ARG A 508 9.91 20.74 11.92
N TRP A 509 10.61 20.66 13.05
CA TRP A 509 11.36 21.76 13.66
C TRP A 509 12.83 21.73 13.25
N VAL A 510 13.42 22.91 13.12
CA VAL A 510 14.86 23.10 12.95
C VAL A 510 15.43 23.58 14.28
N ILE A 511 16.39 22.82 14.80
CA ILE A 511 17.08 23.08 16.06
C ILE A 511 18.48 23.61 15.75
N LEU A 512 18.83 24.73 16.36
CA LEU A 512 20.13 25.39 16.30
C LEU A 512 20.67 25.51 17.73
N GLU A 513 21.85 24.98 18.01
CA GLU A 513 22.49 25.05 19.34
C GLU A 513 21.57 24.62 20.51
N GLY A 514 20.72 23.62 20.28
CA GLY A 514 19.76 23.11 21.27
C GLY A 514 18.49 23.96 21.46
N LYS A 515 18.30 25.02 20.67
CA LYS A 515 17.12 25.89 20.68
C LYS A 515 16.37 25.84 19.36
N THR A 516 15.06 26.13 19.39
CA THR A 516 14.21 26.07 18.20
C THR A 516 14.37 27.32 17.34
N LEU A 517 14.80 27.15 16.08
CA LEU A 517 14.80 28.22 15.08
C LEU A 517 13.41 28.44 14.47
N GLY A 518 12.58 27.41 14.41
CA GLY A 518 11.22 27.46 13.87
C GLY A 518 10.81 26.15 13.19
N THR A 519 9.66 26.16 12.53
CA THR A 519 9.16 25.01 11.76
C THR A 519 9.45 25.18 10.28
N LEU A 520 9.63 24.09 9.54
CA LEU A 520 9.74 24.16 8.08
C LEU A 520 8.41 24.58 7.44
N ASP A 521 8.50 25.42 6.42
CA ASP A 521 7.37 25.74 5.55
C ASP A 521 6.85 24.45 4.89
N ALA A 522 5.53 24.28 4.84
CA ALA A 522 4.91 23.07 4.28
C ALA A 522 5.23 22.82 2.80
N ARG A 523 5.74 23.82 2.07
CA ARG A 523 6.19 23.71 0.68
C ARG A 523 7.69 23.48 0.54
N SER A 524 8.44 23.56 1.64
CA SER A 524 9.87 23.26 1.61
C SER A 524 10.11 21.76 1.60
N PRO A 525 11.08 21.25 0.84
CA PRO A 525 11.59 19.91 1.06
C PRO A 525 12.23 19.82 2.45
N HIS A 526 12.36 18.61 2.97
CA HIS A 526 12.97 18.41 4.28
C HIS A 526 13.62 17.03 4.42
N LEU A 527 14.70 16.97 5.20
CA LEU A 527 15.31 15.74 5.69
C LEU A 527 14.40 15.05 6.71
N LEU A 528 14.77 13.87 7.21
CA LEU A 528 14.04 13.13 8.24
C LEU A 528 14.30 13.70 9.64
N ALA A 529 13.45 13.37 10.61
CA ALA A 529 13.69 13.73 12.00
C ALA A 529 14.88 12.92 12.51
N GLY A 530 15.69 13.52 13.37
CA GLY A 530 16.98 12.98 13.82
C GLY A 530 18.15 13.23 12.85
N CYS A 531 17.92 13.75 11.65
CA CYS A 531 19.01 14.17 10.78
C CYS A 531 19.74 15.39 11.36
N GLU A 532 21.06 15.38 11.25
CA GLU A 532 21.94 16.51 11.55
C GLU A 532 22.67 16.96 10.29
N ALA A 533 22.94 18.26 10.15
CA ALA A 533 23.70 18.80 9.03
C ALA A 533 24.33 20.14 9.39
N ILE A 534 25.26 20.60 8.56
CA ILE A 534 25.70 22.00 8.53
C ILE A 534 24.84 22.74 7.51
N ALA A 535 24.25 23.85 7.92
CA ALA A 535 23.46 24.71 7.04
C ALA A 535 23.94 26.16 7.07
N ALA A 536 23.88 26.82 5.91
CA ALA A 536 24.02 28.26 5.82
C ALA A 536 22.65 28.91 6.05
N ILE A 537 22.52 29.77 7.05
CA ILE A 537 21.25 30.43 7.41
C ILE A 537 21.27 31.88 6.92
N THR A 538 20.20 32.31 6.26
CA THR A 538 20.00 33.70 5.83
C THR A 538 18.64 34.21 6.29
N SER A 539 18.64 35.27 7.09
CA SER A 539 17.41 35.94 7.52
C SER A 539 16.78 36.70 6.35
N ALA A 540 15.46 36.62 6.24
CA ALA A 540 14.72 37.41 5.25
C ALA A 540 14.78 38.91 5.57
N PRO A 541 14.61 39.80 4.58
CA PRO A 541 14.39 41.21 4.85
C PRO A 541 13.15 41.39 5.73
N SER A 542 13.25 42.26 6.75
CA SER A 542 12.09 42.54 7.61
C SER A 542 10.98 43.21 6.82
N THR A 543 9.75 42.72 6.98
CA THR A 543 8.56 43.28 6.34
C THR A 543 7.87 44.32 7.21
N SER A 544 8.39 44.57 8.40
CA SER A 544 7.81 45.51 9.36
C SER A 544 8.90 46.25 10.15
N PHE A 545 8.56 47.44 10.64
CA PHE A 545 9.37 48.20 11.58
C PHE A 545 8.64 48.38 12.91
N ILE A 546 9.40 48.54 13.99
CA ILE A 546 8.89 48.86 15.33
C ILE A 546 9.40 50.25 15.71
N ILE A 547 8.47 51.15 16.02
CA ILE A 547 8.77 52.46 16.59
C ILE A 547 8.50 52.41 18.08
N THR A 548 9.53 52.64 18.89
CA THR A 548 9.44 52.68 20.36
C THR A 548 9.42 54.13 20.83
N SER A 549 8.50 54.47 21.73
CA SER A 549 8.41 55.83 22.28
C SER A 549 9.63 56.19 23.13
N LEU A 550 10.15 57.41 22.97
CA LEU A 550 11.23 57.94 23.81
C LEU A 550 10.82 58.15 25.27
N LYS A 551 9.51 58.27 25.55
CA LYS A 551 8.99 58.54 26.90
C LYS A 551 8.63 57.28 27.68
N ASN A 552 8.30 56.20 26.96
CA ASN A 552 7.95 54.93 27.58
C ASN A 552 8.33 53.78 26.63
N PRO A 553 9.31 52.94 27.00
CA PRO A 553 9.78 51.84 26.15
C PRO A 553 8.73 50.74 25.90
N ASP A 554 7.66 50.67 26.71
CA ASP A 554 6.55 49.75 26.50
C ASP A 554 5.58 50.21 25.41
N HIS A 555 5.63 51.49 25.03
CA HIS A 555 4.80 52.03 23.97
C HIS A 555 5.47 51.81 22.61
N LYS A 556 5.05 50.74 21.94
CA LYS A 556 5.57 50.33 20.63
C LYS A 556 4.47 50.40 19.56
N LEU A 557 4.83 50.88 18.38
CA LEU A 557 3.98 50.88 17.20
C LEU A 557 4.64 50.07 16.10
N GLN A 558 3.88 49.15 15.52
CA GLN A 558 4.34 48.32 14.41
C GLN A 558 3.86 48.93 13.09
N ILE A 559 4.79 49.07 12.14
CA ILE A 559 4.54 49.51 10.77
C ILE A 559 4.79 48.32 9.87
N ASP A 560 3.77 47.84 9.18
CA ASP A 560 3.81 46.69 8.28
C ASP A 560 4.00 47.10 6.81
N SER A 561 4.25 46.10 5.96
CA SER A 561 4.39 46.24 4.50
C SER A 561 5.51 47.19 4.07
N VAL A 562 6.54 47.37 4.89
CA VAL A 562 7.64 48.32 4.63
C VAL A 562 8.44 47.94 3.38
N ASN A 563 8.42 46.65 3.03
CA ASN A 563 9.02 46.09 1.83
C ASN A 563 8.37 46.57 0.51
N GLN A 564 7.21 47.24 0.57
CA GLN A 564 6.51 47.78 -0.60
C GLN A 564 6.79 49.27 -0.83
N TYR A 565 7.57 49.91 0.03
CA TYR A 565 7.75 51.37 0.04
C TYR A 565 9.23 51.80 0.04
N ALA A 566 9.48 53.10 0.20
CA ALA A 566 10.76 53.75 -0.10
C ALA A 566 11.95 53.23 0.73
N PHE A 567 11.70 52.62 1.88
CA PHE A 567 12.73 52.16 2.82
C PHE A 567 12.89 50.63 2.86
N ALA A 568 12.39 49.91 1.84
CA ALA A 568 12.37 48.44 1.80
C ALA A 568 13.75 47.76 2.02
N THR A 569 14.85 48.42 1.63
CA THR A 569 16.22 47.88 1.74
C THR A 569 17.02 48.44 2.92
N ARG A 570 16.48 49.42 3.66
CA ARG A 570 17.19 50.06 4.77
C ARG A 570 17.02 49.27 6.07
N GLN A 571 18.13 49.09 6.78
CA GLN A 571 18.15 48.51 8.12
C GLN A 571 18.26 49.63 9.14
N TRP A 572 17.49 49.53 10.22
CA TRP A 572 17.36 50.52 11.27
C TRP A 572 17.74 49.90 12.62
N PHE A 573 18.68 50.54 13.31
CA PHE A 573 19.24 50.05 14.57
C PHE A 573 19.01 51.05 15.71
N GLY A 574 17.76 51.43 15.92
CA GLY A 574 17.38 52.36 16.99
C GLY A 574 17.68 53.80 16.64
N GLU A 575 17.46 54.19 15.39
CA GLU A 575 17.63 55.58 14.98
C GLU A 575 16.44 56.42 15.47
N GLN A 576 16.71 57.61 15.98
CA GLN A 576 15.68 58.55 16.39
C GLN A 576 15.09 59.23 15.16
N VAL A 577 13.81 59.02 14.90
CA VAL A 577 13.12 59.52 13.71
C VAL A 577 11.83 60.24 14.08
N ASN A 578 11.45 61.23 13.26
CA ASN A 578 10.15 61.90 13.36
C ASN A 578 9.18 61.25 12.37
N ILE A 579 8.12 60.65 12.90
CA ILE A 579 7.13 59.91 12.11
C ILE A 579 5.82 60.70 12.08
N THR A 580 5.28 60.89 10.88
CA THR A 580 3.97 61.52 10.66
C THR A 580 2.96 60.47 10.21
N LEU A 581 1.77 60.45 10.81
CA LEU A 581 0.70 59.53 10.46
C LEU A 581 -0.39 60.22 9.65
N ASP A 582 -0.91 59.52 8.65
CA ASP A 582 -1.98 60.01 7.78
C ASP A 582 -3.04 58.93 7.57
N VAL A 583 -4.31 59.31 7.54
CA VAL A 583 -5.42 58.37 7.34
C VAL A 583 -5.85 58.42 5.87
N ARG A 584 -5.55 57.36 5.13
CA ARG A 584 -5.93 57.25 3.72
C ARG A 584 -7.14 56.36 3.54
N GLN A 585 -8.14 56.85 2.80
CA GLN A 585 -9.24 56.03 2.33
C GLN A 585 -8.91 55.53 0.93
N THR A 586 -8.54 54.26 0.82
CA THR A 586 -8.09 53.68 -0.45
C THR A 586 -9.25 53.21 -1.33
N GLN A 587 -10.41 52.84 -0.75
CA GLN A 587 -11.65 52.44 -1.45
C GLN A 587 -12.88 52.73 -0.55
N GLU A 588 -14.01 53.18 -1.11
CA GLU A 588 -15.24 53.50 -0.32
C GLU A 588 -15.77 52.32 0.52
N ARG A 589 -15.52 51.08 0.10
CA ARG A 589 -15.96 49.85 0.79
C ARG A 589 -14.92 49.23 1.74
N LYS A 590 -13.72 49.80 1.86
CA LYS A 590 -12.67 49.29 2.78
C LYS A 590 -12.44 50.27 3.91
N ALA A 591 -12.11 49.73 5.08
CA ALA A 591 -11.74 50.53 6.24
C ALA A 591 -10.54 51.44 5.92
N PRO A 592 -10.54 52.69 6.41
CA PRO A 592 -9.44 53.62 6.20
C PRO A 592 -8.13 53.03 6.74
N THR A 593 -7.05 53.21 5.98
CA THR A 593 -5.74 52.67 6.28
C THR A 593 -4.85 53.78 6.81
N VAL A 594 -4.19 53.56 7.95
CA VAL A 594 -3.27 54.56 8.53
C VAL A 594 -1.87 54.30 7.99
N VAL A 595 -1.26 55.31 7.39
CA VAL A 595 0.05 55.25 6.73
C VAL A 595 1.05 56.10 7.53
N ALA A 596 2.25 55.57 7.74
CA ALA A 596 3.34 56.29 8.39
C ALA A 596 4.30 56.88 7.36
N TYR A 597 4.76 58.11 7.61
CA TYR A 597 5.71 58.85 6.77
C TYR A 597 6.97 59.19 7.55
N LEU A 598 8.08 59.19 6.82
CA LEU A 598 9.38 59.70 7.23
C LEU A 598 9.89 60.58 6.09
N ASP A 599 10.24 61.84 6.38
CA ASP A 599 10.74 62.81 5.38
C ASP A 599 9.88 62.89 4.10
N ASN A 600 8.55 62.96 4.27
CA ASN A 600 7.54 62.95 3.19
C ASN A 600 7.47 61.68 2.32
N GLN A 601 8.24 60.64 2.64
CA GLN A 601 8.16 59.34 1.98
C GLN A 601 7.37 58.35 2.84
N ILE A 602 6.65 57.43 2.18
CA ILE A 602 5.89 56.41 2.89
C ILE A 602 6.86 55.41 3.52
N LEU A 603 6.76 55.24 4.83
CA LEU A 603 7.48 54.22 5.59
C LEU A 603 6.75 52.87 5.52
N GLY A 604 5.42 52.88 5.64
CA GLY A 604 4.58 51.69 5.57
C GLY A 604 3.19 51.92 6.15
N VAL A 605 2.46 50.83 6.39
CA VAL A 605 1.09 50.84 6.92
C VAL A 605 1.10 50.53 8.41
N VAL A 606 0.50 51.37 9.24
CA VAL A 606 0.43 51.13 10.69
C VAL A 606 -0.43 49.90 10.98
N ASN A 607 0.09 48.95 11.76
CA ASN A 607 -0.62 47.74 12.15
C ASN A 607 -1.94 48.08 12.88
N LYS A 608 -3.00 47.31 12.64
CA LYS A 608 -4.33 47.54 13.22
C LYS A 608 -4.33 47.65 14.76
N GLN A 609 -3.54 46.82 15.45
CA GLN A 609 -3.43 46.89 16.92
C GLN A 609 -2.76 48.19 17.37
N SER A 610 -1.70 48.61 16.67
CA SER A 610 -1.01 49.87 16.91
C SER A 610 -1.90 51.08 16.61
N VAL A 611 -2.74 51.02 15.57
CA VAL A 611 -3.77 52.04 15.28
C VAL A 611 -4.75 52.15 16.44
N ASN A 612 -5.35 51.03 16.88
CA ASN A 612 -6.30 51.02 17.99
C ASN A 612 -5.70 51.57 19.29
N PHE A 613 -4.48 51.12 19.62
CA PHE A 613 -3.74 51.59 20.80
C PHE A 613 -3.51 53.10 20.75
N LEU A 614 -3.03 53.60 19.60
CA LEU A 614 -2.71 55.02 19.46
C LEU A 614 -3.98 55.89 19.41
N GLN A 615 -5.03 55.43 18.73
CA GLN A 615 -6.31 56.12 18.64
C GLN A 615 -6.97 56.28 20.02
N GLY A 616 -6.95 55.24 20.86
CA GLY A 616 -7.46 55.31 22.23
C GLY A 616 -6.72 56.33 23.09
N ARG A 617 -5.39 56.39 22.98
CA ARG A 617 -4.58 57.37 23.73
C ARG A 617 -4.72 58.79 23.21
N LEU A 618 -4.79 58.99 21.90
CA LEU A 618 -4.98 60.32 21.31
C LEU A 618 -6.36 60.89 21.64
N ALA A 619 -7.41 60.05 21.62
CA ALA A 619 -8.76 60.45 22.02
C ALA A 619 -8.82 60.95 23.48
N ALA A 620 -8.10 60.28 24.40
CA ALA A 620 -8.03 60.68 25.81
C ALA A 620 -7.41 62.07 26.06
N ILE A 621 -6.66 62.60 25.08
CA ILE A 621 -6.05 63.94 25.14
C ILE A 621 -6.58 64.88 24.04
N GLY A 622 -7.73 64.55 23.43
CA GLY A 622 -8.40 65.39 22.44
C GLY A 622 -7.67 65.57 21.10
N ARG A 623 -6.80 64.61 20.71
CA ARG A 623 -6.05 64.63 19.44
C ARG A 623 -6.57 63.59 18.45
N GLN A 624 -6.34 63.82 17.16
CA GLN A 624 -6.69 62.90 16.07
C GLN A 624 -5.43 62.27 15.46
N LEU A 625 -5.60 61.14 14.76
CA LEU A 625 -4.53 60.43 14.05
C LEU A 625 -4.04 61.18 12.82
N GLN A 626 -4.92 61.93 12.16
CA GLN A 626 -4.64 62.66 10.93
C GLN A 626 -3.56 63.73 11.15
N GLY A 627 -2.43 63.60 10.47
CA GLY A 627 -1.29 64.53 10.58
C GLY A 627 -0.53 64.44 11.91
N PHE A 628 -0.83 63.45 12.77
CA PHE A 628 -0.15 63.32 14.05
C PHE A 628 1.31 62.97 13.84
N SER A 629 2.21 63.77 14.42
CA SER A 629 3.65 63.55 14.33
C SER A 629 4.26 63.32 15.70
N PHE A 630 5.21 62.39 15.80
CA PHE A 630 5.90 62.04 17.03
C PHE A 630 7.30 61.54 16.75
N VAL A 631 8.16 61.66 17.76
CA VAL A 631 9.53 61.17 17.70
C VAL A 631 9.65 59.84 18.45
N GLY A 632 10.30 58.86 17.83
CA GLY A 632 10.52 57.54 18.40
C GLY A 632 11.79 56.89 17.87
N MET A 633 12.18 55.79 18.50
CA MET A 633 13.31 54.94 18.09
C MET A 633 12.80 53.91 17.10
N LEU A 634 13.28 53.98 15.85
CA LEU A 634 12.89 53.05 14.79
C LEU A 634 13.87 51.87 14.73
N ASN A 635 13.31 50.66 14.77
CA ASN A 635 14.04 49.41 14.65
C ASN A 635 13.35 48.50 13.64
N ASN A 636 14.10 47.58 13.03
CA ASN A 636 13.49 46.48 12.30
C ASN A 636 12.68 45.59 13.24
N ALA A 637 11.51 45.15 12.79
CA ALA A 637 10.79 44.08 13.47
C ALA A 637 11.51 42.75 13.26
N PRO A 638 11.38 41.79 14.20
CA PRO A 638 11.79 40.40 13.99
C PRO A 638 11.35 39.83 12.64
N VAL A 639 12.26 39.13 11.96
CA VAL A 639 12.01 38.54 10.64
C VAL A 639 11.11 37.33 10.77
N SER A 640 10.20 37.15 9.81
CA SER A 640 9.16 36.11 9.89
C SER A 640 9.59 34.71 9.44
N TYR A 641 10.70 34.64 8.70
CA TYR A 641 11.32 33.40 8.27
C TYR A 641 12.83 33.59 8.03
N ALA A 642 13.53 32.46 7.97
CA ALA A 642 14.90 32.35 7.48
C ALA A 642 14.97 31.27 6.40
N ASP A 643 15.80 31.49 5.39
CA ASP A 643 16.12 30.48 4.39
C ASP A 643 17.40 29.75 4.81
N ILE A 644 17.40 28.43 4.70
CA ILE A 644 18.53 27.57 5.03
C ILE A 644 19.00 26.80 3.80
N VAL A 645 20.32 26.69 3.63
CA VAL A 645 20.95 25.89 2.58
C VAL A 645 21.84 24.84 3.21
N ILE A 646 21.46 23.56 3.05
CA ILE A 646 22.19 22.42 3.63
C ILE A 646 23.44 22.12 2.82
N ASP A 647 24.58 21.97 3.50
CA ASP A 647 25.75 21.31 2.91
C ASP A 647 25.48 19.80 2.83
N SER A 648 25.25 19.31 1.62
CA SER A 648 24.91 17.93 1.35
C SER A 648 25.96 16.93 1.85
N SER A 649 27.23 17.30 1.89
CA SER A 649 28.31 16.44 2.37
C SER A 649 28.35 16.29 3.90
N SER A 650 27.66 17.17 4.61
CA SER A 650 27.62 17.20 6.08
C SER A 650 26.43 16.46 6.69
N VAL A 651 25.51 15.97 5.85
CA VAL A 651 24.27 15.33 6.31
C VAL A 651 24.61 14.02 7.01
N LYS A 652 24.20 13.93 8.27
CA LYS A 652 24.22 12.72 9.08
C LYS A 652 22.78 12.25 9.25
N PHE A 653 22.52 11.01 8.83
CA PHE A 653 21.24 10.38 9.08
C PHE A 653 21.19 9.90 10.54
N PRO A 654 20.00 9.89 11.17
CA PRO A 654 19.86 9.29 12.48
C PRO A 654 20.37 7.85 12.42
N GLU A 655 21.23 7.48 13.36
CA GLU A 655 21.52 6.08 13.58
C GLU A 655 20.19 5.42 13.95
N ILE A 656 19.71 4.52 13.08
CA ILE A 656 18.60 3.66 13.43
C ILE A 656 19.17 2.73 14.50
N THR A 657 18.95 3.07 15.76
CA THR A 657 19.07 2.13 16.87
C THR A 657 18.00 1.05 16.66
N VAL A 658 18.30 0.08 15.80
CA VAL A 658 17.73 -1.25 15.90
C VAL A 658 18.08 -1.67 17.33
N GLY A 659 17.06 -1.80 18.19
CA GLY A 659 17.17 -1.74 19.65
C GLY A 659 18.50 -2.26 20.21
N GLU A 660 19.17 -1.39 20.98
CA GLU A 660 20.31 -1.70 21.86
C GLU A 660 21.03 -3.02 21.57
N HIS A 661 21.87 -3.03 20.55
CA HIS A 661 23.17 -3.68 20.70
C HIS A 661 24.18 -2.54 20.62
N GLU A 662 24.70 -2.15 21.79
CA GLU A 662 25.82 -1.21 21.90
C GLU A 662 26.92 -1.61 20.91
N ASN A 663 27.63 -0.61 20.37
CA ASN A 663 28.86 -0.72 19.57
C ASN A 663 30.02 -1.41 20.34
N ASN A 664 29.80 -2.62 20.84
CA ASN A 664 30.79 -3.66 21.00
C ASN A 664 30.60 -4.56 19.78
N SER A 665 31.66 -4.83 19.01
CA SER A 665 31.61 -5.76 17.87
C SER A 665 30.72 -6.96 18.21
N ALA A 666 29.66 -7.21 17.44
CA ALA A 666 28.71 -8.27 17.80
C ALA A 666 29.47 -9.61 17.76
N VAL A 667 29.67 -10.23 18.94
CA VAL A 667 30.42 -11.48 19.08
C VAL A 667 29.48 -12.63 19.37
N ALA A 668 29.32 -13.54 18.42
CA ALA A 668 28.69 -14.84 18.66
C ALA A 668 29.71 -15.78 19.31
N THR A 669 29.41 -16.29 20.50
CA THR A 669 30.25 -17.23 21.24
C THR A 669 29.75 -18.66 21.05
N VAL A 670 30.67 -19.53 20.62
CA VAL A 670 30.43 -20.96 20.41
C VAL A 670 31.29 -21.76 21.38
N LEU A 671 30.66 -22.37 22.38
CA LEU A 671 31.36 -23.35 23.21
C LEU A 671 31.36 -24.69 22.47
N PHE A 672 32.52 -25.35 22.40
CA PHE A 672 32.58 -26.69 21.86
C PHE A 672 33.27 -27.68 22.79
N PHE A 673 32.80 -28.93 22.75
CA PHE A 673 33.40 -30.01 23.52
C PHE A 673 33.48 -31.31 22.72
N SER A 674 34.59 -32.00 22.88
CA SER A 674 34.86 -33.30 22.27
C SER A 674 34.78 -34.42 23.32
N SER A 675 34.66 -35.65 22.83
CA SER A 675 34.68 -36.85 23.68
C SER A 675 35.50 -37.97 23.04
N SER A 676 36.09 -38.84 23.87
CA SER A 676 36.68 -40.09 23.41
C SER A 676 35.57 -41.07 23.06
N ILE A 677 35.58 -41.58 21.83
CA ILE A 677 34.57 -42.48 21.27
C ILE A 677 35.25 -43.66 20.59
N ASP A 678 34.47 -44.69 20.22
CA ASP A 678 34.99 -45.85 19.52
C ASP A 678 35.71 -45.46 18.22
N SER A 679 36.89 -46.03 18.00
CA SER A 679 37.71 -45.91 16.79
C SER A 679 36.92 -46.09 15.48
N GLN A 680 35.89 -46.95 15.46
CA GLN A 680 35.06 -47.17 14.28
C GLN A 680 34.14 -45.99 13.94
N LEU A 681 33.77 -45.18 14.95
CA LEU A 681 32.88 -44.01 14.79
C LEU A 681 33.65 -42.69 14.78
N GLN A 682 34.96 -42.75 15.03
CA GLN A 682 35.82 -41.58 15.22
C GLN A 682 35.81 -40.64 14.01
N ALA A 683 36.14 -41.16 12.81
CA ALA A 683 36.25 -40.34 11.61
C ALA A 683 34.93 -39.61 11.25
N LYS A 684 33.79 -40.31 11.36
CA LYS A 684 32.47 -39.73 11.08
C LYS A 684 32.09 -38.66 12.12
N THR A 685 32.41 -38.92 13.39
CA THR A 685 32.08 -37.99 14.48
C THR A 685 32.93 -36.72 14.42
N GLU A 686 34.21 -36.85 14.12
CA GLU A 686 35.10 -35.71 13.88
C GLU A 686 34.62 -34.87 12.69
N GLN A 687 34.21 -35.52 11.59
CA GLN A 687 33.62 -34.84 10.44
C GLN A 687 32.34 -34.07 10.81
N VAL A 688 31.44 -34.67 11.60
CA VAL A 688 30.20 -34.01 12.04
C VAL A 688 30.52 -32.79 12.91
N LEU A 689 31.46 -32.90 13.85
CA LEU A 689 31.85 -31.77 14.70
C LEU A 689 32.49 -30.65 13.89
N CYS A 690 33.33 -30.96 12.89
CA CYS A 690 33.87 -29.97 11.96
C CYS A 690 32.76 -29.25 11.18
N ASN A 691 31.74 -29.98 10.73
CA ASN A 691 30.59 -29.40 10.04
C ASN A 691 29.76 -28.49 10.97
N MET A 692 29.61 -28.85 12.24
CA MET A 692 28.94 -28.01 13.23
C MET A 692 29.69 -26.71 13.47
N LEU A 693 31.02 -26.75 13.57
CA LEU A 693 31.87 -25.55 13.70
C LEU A 693 31.72 -24.63 12.48
N ARG A 694 31.77 -25.19 11.26
CA ARG A 694 31.54 -24.44 10.01
C ARG A 694 30.16 -23.79 9.98
N ARG A 695 29.12 -24.57 10.33
CA ARG A 695 27.74 -24.07 10.34
C ARG A 695 27.54 -22.95 11.36
N ALA A 696 28.23 -23.00 12.50
CA ALA A 696 28.17 -21.92 13.49
C ALA A 696 28.72 -20.61 12.93
N VAL A 697 29.81 -20.65 12.14
CA VAL A 697 30.33 -19.46 11.43
C VAL A 697 29.34 -18.96 10.39
N ASP A 698 28.81 -19.85 9.53
CA ASP A 698 27.80 -19.47 8.55
C ASP A 698 26.59 -18.81 9.22
N ARG A 699 26.16 -19.37 10.34
CA ARG A 699 25.01 -18.87 11.09
C ARG A 699 25.26 -17.49 11.67
N ALA A 700 26.45 -17.24 12.20
CA ALA A 700 26.84 -15.93 12.70
C ALA A 700 26.85 -14.87 11.59
N VAL A 701 27.36 -15.23 10.39
CA VAL A 701 27.28 -14.36 9.20
C VAL A 701 25.84 -14.09 8.80
N GLU A 702 25.00 -15.13 8.70
CA GLU A 702 23.57 -15.01 8.38
C GLU A 702 22.82 -14.07 9.35
N ARG A 703 23.29 -13.99 10.60
CA ARG A 703 22.69 -13.19 11.67
C ARG A 703 23.36 -11.81 11.86
N GLY A 704 24.38 -11.48 11.07
CA GLY A 704 25.03 -10.17 11.09
C GLY A 704 26.04 -9.95 12.21
N TYR A 705 26.62 -11.02 12.78
CA TYR A 705 27.71 -10.88 13.75
C TYR A 705 29.04 -10.55 13.06
N ASP A 706 29.85 -9.70 13.69
CA ASP A 706 31.17 -9.30 13.19
C ASP A 706 32.27 -10.29 13.59
N THR A 707 32.09 -11.00 14.70
CA THR A 707 33.05 -11.94 15.25
C THR A 707 32.38 -13.24 15.71
N VAL A 708 33.01 -14.37 15.43
CA VAL A 708 32.70 -15.66 16.09
C VAL A 708 33.83 -16.04 16.99
N ARG A 709 33.54 -16.27 18.27
CA ARG A 709 34.50 -16.72 19.27
C ARG A 709 34.25 -18.17 19.64
N PHE A 710 35.18 -19.03 19.29
CA PHE A 710 35.19 -20.43 19.73
C PHE A 710 35.88 -20.56 21.08
N VAL A 711 35.28 -21.34 21.98
CA VAL A 711 35.83 -21.66 23.30
C VAL A 711 35.79 -23.17 23.50
N ASP A 712 36.96 -23.79 23.74
CA ASP A 712 37.05 -25.22 24.01
C ASP A 712 36.77 -25.51 25.50
N VAL A 713 35.84 -26.42 25.77
CA VAL A 713 35.54 -26.93 27.13
C VAL A 713 35.70 -28.45 27.21
N SER A 714 36.46 -29.05 26.28
CA SER A 714 36.76 -30.47 26.28
C SER A 714 37.56 -30.88 27.52
N LEU A 715 37.18 -31.99 28.15
CA LEU A 715 37.83 -32.51 29.37
C LEU A 715 39.30 -32.94 29.16
N HIS A 716 39.70 -33.17 27.91
CA HIS A 716 41.07 -33.47 27.50
C HIS A 716 41.38 -32.69 26.20
N SER A 717 41.94 -31.49 26.31
CA SER A 717 42.30 -30.68 25.14
C SER A 717 43.65 -31.14 24.56
N ASP A 718 43.66 -32.00 23.55
CA ASP A 718 44.85 -32.16 22.72
C ASP A 718 44.96 -30.96 21.78
N LYS A 719 46.02 -30.16 21.96
CA LYS A 719 46.33 -28.96 21.15
C LYS A 719 46.55 -29.24 19.65
N SER A 720 46.42 -30.49 19.22
CA SER A 720 46.52 -30.97 17.83
C SER A 720 45.19 -31.48 17.26
N SER A 721 44.07 -31.22 17.93
CA SER A 721 42.75 -31.72 17.50
C SER A 721 42.34 -31.17 16.13
N GLN A 722 41.67 -32.02 15.34
CA GLN A 722 41.14 -31.67 14.01
C GLN A 722 40.15 -30.49 14.05
N ASN A 723 39.50 -30.28 15.21
CA ASN A 723 38.61 -29.15 15.47
C ASN A 723 39.36 -27.82 15.46
N GLN A 724 40.52 -27.75 16.13
CA GLN A 724 41.32 -26.53 16.17
C GLN A 724 41.85 -26.18 14.76
N ARG A 725 42.32 -27.17 14.00
CA ARG A 725 42.72 -26.97 12.59
C ARG A 725 41.57 -26.44 11.74
N THR A 726 40.35 -26.90 11.99
CA THR A 726 39.15 -26.41 11.28
C THR A 726 38.85 -24.95 11.62
N ILE A 727 38.99 -24.55 12.89
CA ILE A 727 38.80 -23.15 13.33
C ILE A 727 39.89 -22.24 12.74
N GLU A 728 41.16 -22.67 12.76
CA GLU A 728 42.29 -21.93 12.17
C GLU A 728 42.13 -21.74 10.64
N MET A 729 41.69 -22.78 9.96
CA MET A 729 41.34 -22.72 8.54
C MET A 729 40.18 -21.74 8.29
N LEU A 730 39.11 -21.80 9.08
CA LEU A 730 37.98 -20.87 8.98
C LEU A 730 38.39 -19.41 9.21
N ALA A 731 39.31 -19.16 10.15
CA ALA A 731 39.85 -17.83 10.40
C ALA A 731 40.66 -17.27 9.23
N THR A 732 41.22 -18.14 8.39
CA THR A 732 42.00 -17.76 7.21
C THR A 732 41.11 -17.59 5.97
N GLU A 733 40.11 -18.47 5.80
CA GLU A 733 39.26 -18.50 4.60
C GLU A 733 38.14 -17.44 4.63
N ARG A 734 37.60 -17.12 5.81
CA ARG A 734 36.44 -16.21 5.94
C ARG A 734 36.90 -14.77 6.12
N LYS A 735 36.80 -13.97 5.05
CA LYS A 735 37.12 -12.52 5.06
C LYS A 735 35.97 -11.64 5.54
N ASN A 736 34.76 -12.20 5.61
CA ASN A 736 33.53 -11.50 5.93
C ASN A 736 33.13 -11.58 7.41
N ILE A 737 33.91 -12.27 8.25
CA ILE A 737 33.69 -12.37 9.70
C ILE A 737 35.02 -12.68 10.40
N LYS A 738 35.27 -12.08 11.56
CA LYS A 738 36.47 -12.38 12.35
C LYS A 738 36.25 -13.68 13.13
N VAL A 739 37.18 -14.62 13.05
CA VAL A 739 37.12 -15.88 13.83
C VAL A 739 38.19 -15.86 14.92
N GLU A 740 37.76 -15.94 16.18
CA GLU A 740 38.62 -15.99 17.36
C GLU A 740 38.57 -17.38 18.01
N PHE A 741 39.71 -17.84 18.52
CA PHE A 741 39.78 -19.06 19.35
C PHE A 741 40.33 -18.71 20.73
N LYS A 742 39.58 -19.07 21.77
CA LYS A 742 40.00 -18.98 23.18
C LYS A 742 40.22 -20.40 23.68
N GLY A 743 41.43 -20.66 24.18
CA GLY A 743 41.82 -21.99 24.68
C GLY A 743 40.98 -22.46 25.88
N ALA A 744 41.30 -23.65 26.39
CA ALA A 744 40.53 -24.34 27.43
C ALA A 744 40.16 -23.41 28.61
N ALA A 745 38.86 -23.12 28.73
CA ALA A 745 38.28 -22.39 29.86
C ALA A 745 37.59 -23.39 30.81
N SER A 746 37.45 -23.06 32.09
CA SER A 746 36.56 -23.83 32.98
C SER A 746 35.14 -23.79 32.41
N LEU A 747 34.34 -24.82 32.67
CA LEU A 747 32.97 -24.89 32.15
C LEU A 747 32.13 -23.70 32.66
N GLU A 748 32.33 -23.30 33.91
CA GLU A 748 31.70 -22.15 34.53
C GLU A 748 32.07 -20.84 33.84
N ASP A 749 33.36 -20.59 33.61
CA ASP A 749 33.82 -19.38 32.93
C ASP A 749 33.36 -19.33 31.47
N ALA A 750 33.35 -20.48 30.81
CA ALA A 750 32.92 -20.61 29.42
C ALA A 750 31.42 -20.30 29.27
N ILE A 751 30.57 -20.84 30.14
CA ILE A 751 29.13 -20.56 30.13
C ILE A 751 28.83 -19.09 30.41
N ALA A 752 29.64 -18.41 31.24
CA ALA A 752 29.50 -16.98 31.51
C ALA A 752 29.82 -16.08 30.29
N LEU A 753 30.48 -16.63 29.26
CA LEU A 753 30.73 -15.94 27.99
C LEU A 753 29.53 -16.02 27.04
N LEU A 754 28.57 -16.90 27.27
CA LEU A 754 27.37 -17.01 26.44
C LEU A 754 26.34 -15.95 26.85
N ARG A 755 26.38 -14.79 26.22
CA ARG A 755 25.54 -13.62 26.53
C ARG A 755 24.52 -13.31 25.44
N GLU A 756 24.85 -13.62 24.19
CA GLU A 756 24.04 -13.26 23.03
C GLU A 756 22.95 -14.29 22.72
N PRO A 757 21.86 -13.91 22.03
CA PRO A 757 20.75 -14.81 21.73
C PRO A 757 21.12 -15.99 20.82
N ASP A 758 22.11 -15.83 19.93
CA ASP A 758 22.55 -16.89 19.01
C ASP A 758 23.79 -17.67 19.54
N ASP A 759 24.20 -17.43 20.79
CA ASP A 759 25.26 -18.18 21.45
C ASP A 759 24.85 -19.64 21.65
N ILE A 760 25.78 -20.56 21.38
CA ILE A 760 25.45 -21.99 21.32
C ILE A 760 26.57 -22.86 21.90
N VAL A 761 26.14 -23.97 22.52
CA VAL A 761 27.01 -25.07 22.93
C VAL A 761 26.87 -26.21 21.92
N ILE A 762 27.99 -26.62 21.33
CA ILE A 762 28.05 -27.74 20.39
C ILE A 762 29.03 -28.82 20.85
N GLY A 763 28.80 -30.08 20.51
CA GLY A 763 29.77 -31.12 20.89
C GLY A 763 29.29 -32.54 20.66
N ILE A 764 30.01 -33.48 21.27
CA ILE A 764 29.72 -34.92 21.16
C ILE A 764 29.09 -35.40 22.47
N CYS A 765 27.86 -35.88 22.41
CA CYS A 765 27.16 -36.46 23.55
C CYS A 765 27.68 -37.87 23.84
N SER A 766 28.21 -38.06 25.04
CA SER A 766 28.65 -39.35 25.58
C SER A 766 28.45 -39.35 27.10
N PRO A 767 28.58 -40.51 27.78
CA PRO A 767 28.53 -40.57 29.25
C PRO A 767 29.53 -39.63 29.94
N LYS A 768 30.65 -39.28 29.29
CA LYS A 768 31.67 -38.38 29.84
C LYS A 768 31.34 -36.89 29.65
N THR A 769 30.51 -36.55 28.67
CA THR A 769 30.20 -35.15 28.32
C THR A 769 28.77 -34.75 28.64
N ILE A 770 27.93 -35.70 29.08
CA ILE A 770 26.55 -35.41 29.48
C ILE A 770 26.46 -34.34 30.58
N GLY A 771 27.45 -34.30 31.49
CA GLY A 771 27.53 -33.27 32.52
C GLY A 771 27.67 -31.84 31.95
N ILE A 772 28.35 -31.68 30.81
CA ILE A 772 28.46 -30.39 30.11
C ILE A 772 27.10 -29.97 29.53
N ILE A 773 26.41 -30.93 28.90
CA ILE A 773 25.08 -30.72 28.30
C ILE A 773 24.05 -30.34 29.37
N ASP A 774 24.00 -31.09 30.47
CA ASP A 774 23.06 -30.84 31.57
C ASP A 774 23.35 -29.50 32.25
N PHE A 775 24.63 -29.20 32.50
CA PHE A 775 25.04 -27.93 33.10
C PHE A 775 24.66 -26.73 32.23
N ALA A 776 24.97 -26.77 30.93
CA ALA A 776 24.57 -25.73 29.98
C ALA A 776 23.04 -25.61 29.87
N SER A 777 22.32 -26.74 29.90
CA SER A 777 20.87 -26.78 29.76
C SER A 777 20.17 -26.14 30.96
N ASN A 778 20.68 -26.38 32.18
CA ASN A 778 20.15 -25.79 33.41
C ASN A 778 20.33 -24.27 33.44
N HIS A 779 21.34 -23.75 32.74
CA HIS A 779 21.55 -22.30 32.53
C HIS A 779 20.79 -21.76 31.32
N ARG A 780 19.82 -22.52 30.78
CA ARG A 780 18.97 -22.17 29.63
C ARG A 780 19.74 -21.82 28.36
N LYS A 781 20.94 -22.40 28.17
CA LYS A 781 21.75 -22.18 26.97
C LYS A 781 21.34 -23.13 25.84
N ALA A 782 21.36 -22.63 24.61
CA ALA A 782 21.08 -23.38 23.40
C ALA A 782 22.17 -24.45 23.19
N ILE A 783 21.75 -25.70 22.97
CA ILE A 783 22.67 -26.84 22.84
C ILE A 783 22.30 -27.68 21.61
N ALA A 784 23.32 -28.09 20.87
CA ALA A 784 23.23 -29.16 19.88
C ALA A 784 24.43 -30.11 20.06
N ALA A 785 24.19 -31.33 20.53
CA ALA A 785 25.23 -32.34 20.70
C ALA A 785 24.95 -33.57 19.82
N TYR A 786 25.94 -34.04 19.08
CA TYR A 786 25.83 -35.23 18.23
C TYR A 786 25.99 -36.50 19.06
N ILE A 787 25.12 -37.49 18.84
CA ILE A 787 25.15 -38.81 19.49
C ILE A 787 25.70 -39.84 18.48
N PRO A 788 27.00 -40.22 18.55
CA PRO A 788 27.64 -41.07 17.55
C PRO A 788 26.96 -42.40 17.29
N GLU A 789 26.44 -43.03 18.34
CA GLU A 789 25.84 -44.37 18.31
C GLU A 789 24.51 -44.39 17.53
N THR A 790 23.79 -43.26 17.51
CA THR A 790 22.47 -43.17 16.88
C THR A 790 22.44 -42.32 15.62
N GLY A 791 23.50 -41.54 15.37
CA GLY A 791 23.54 -40.55 14.29
C GLY A 791 22.58 -39.38 14.46
N LYS A 792 21.97 -39.22 15.64
CA LYS A 792 21.02 -38.14 15.96
C LYS A 792 21.69 -37.01 16.72
N PHE A 793 20.98 -35.89 16.86
CA PHE A 793 21.39 -34.77 17.69
C PHE A 793 20.50 -34.67 18.92
N GLU A 794 21.13 -34.55 20.09
CA GLU A 794 20.49 -34.03 21.29
C GLU A 794 20.41 -32.50 21.19
N ARG A 795 19.20 -31.96 21.29
CA ARG A 795 18.94 -30.53 21.15
C ARG A 795 18.16 -30.05 22.35
N ARG A 796 18.67 -29.02 23.03
CA ARG A 796 18.03 -28.42 24.21
C ARG A 796 18.07 -26.91 24.09
N ASN A 797 16.99 -26.25 24.54
CA ASN A 797 16.84 -24.78 24.57
C ASN A 797 17.19 -24.06 23.25
N LEU A 798 17.09 -24.73 22.09
CA LEU A 798 17.27 -24.06 20.81
C LEU A 798 16.08 -23.09 20.59
N PRO A 799 16.33 -21.86 20.12
CA PRO A 799 15.26 -20.95 19.74
C PRO A 799 14.40 -21.60 18.65
N SER A 800 13.09 -21.32 18.67
CA SER A 800 12.16 -21.81 17.66
C SER A 800 12.64 -21.42 16.27
N ILE A 801 12.65 -22.39 15.35
CA ILE A 801 13.16 -22.24 13.98
C ILE A 801 12.37 -21.11 13.29
N GLN A 802 13.00 -19.94 13.16
CA GLN A 802 12.60 -18.91 12.20
C GLN A 802 13.03 -19.38 10.81
N PRO A 803 12.12 -19.60 9.85
CA PRO A 803 12.52 -19.83 8.47
C PRO A 803 12.81 -18.46 7.85
N ASN A 804 14.07 -18.14 7.54
CA ASN A 804 14.37 -17.23 6.44
C ASN A 804 15.82 -17.28 5.95
N VAL A 805 15.91 -17.13 4.62
CA VAL A 805 17.04 -16.75 3.75
C VAL A 805 18.10 -17.81 3.41
N VAL A 806 17.92 -18.53 2.30
CA VAL A 806 19.01 -18.76 1.30
C VAL A 806 18.42 -18.79 -0.11
N ALA A 807 18.57 -17.68 -0.83
CA ALA A 807 18.88 -17.64 -2.26
C ALA A 807 19.98 -16.57 -2.33
N ALA A 808 21.24 -16.88 -2.64
CA ALA A 808 21.69 -17.42 -3.90
C ALA A 808 23.09 -18.05 -3.75
N ASN A 809 23.27 -19.24 -4.32
CA ASN A 809 24.35 -19.60 -5.26
C ASN A 809 24.32 -21.13 -5.51
N ASN A 810 24.18 -21.44 -6.80
CA ASN A 810 23.91 -22.69 -7.49
C ASN A 810 24.69 -23.97 -7.12
N ASP A 811 24.06 -25.08 -7.53
CA ASP A 811 24.60 -26.37 -8.01
C ASP A 811 25.16 -27.39 -7.00
N ILE A 812 24.87 -28.68 -7.32
CA ILE A 812 25.11 -29.93 -6.57
C ILE A 812 23.97 -30.18 -5.55
N GLU A 813 22.98 -31.06 -5.74
CA GLU A 813 23.03 -32.49 -6.13
C GLU A 813 21.81 -32.87 -6.99
N ARG A 814 22.09 -33.39 -8.19
CA ARG A 814 21.25 -34.40 -8.83
C ARG A 814 21.74 -35.79 -8.39
N ASP A 815 20.79 -36.71 -8.42
CA ASP A 815 20.88 -38.18 -8.29
C ASP A 815 20.89 -38.80 -6.89
N GLY A 816 19.93 -39.73 -6.70
CA GLY A 816 19.98 -40.66 -5.58
C GLY A 816 18.73 -41.49 -5.25
N SER A 817 18.03 -42.06 -6.24
CA SER A 817 17.26 -43.32 -6.14
C SER A 817 15.97 -43.44 -5.28
N TYR A 818 14.91 -43.86 -5.98
CA TYR A 818 13.57 -44.39 -5.61
C TYR A 818 12.50 -43.44 -5.05
#